data_AF-A0A2E5X2L7-F1
#
_entry.id   AF-A0A2E5X2L7-F1
#
_cell.length_a   1.000
_cell.length_b   1.000
_cell.length_c   1.000
_cell.angle_alpha   90.00
_cell.angle_beta   90.00
_cell.angle_gamma   90.00
#
_symmetry.space_group_name_H-M   'P 1'
#
loop_
_entity.id
_entity.type
_entity.pdbx_description
1 polymer ?
#
loop_
_entity_poly.entity_id
_entity_poly.type
_entity_poly.pdbx_seq_one_letter_code
_entity_poly.pdbx_strand_id
1 'polypeptide(L)'
;MTLSAQLLLVLSTSAPVFQPPAQPLGVTLDPSPASAVPARDEFDDFKKSFNQARAISAKEEMVRLVKRETTHAVWWIMEIAEGIATRPTDRLVELMADLTTSWQGAIKTNFPDIMYVYFSELSMDGSRKRERDKAKRKYDDIWERFRDNEADKKDKPTFLVIAQQAEVQAKTLDLLGDRYHASDAWNLTAQCYDERLQGDDANFFKATAAYGKSLEARSAIELKDHAHSEIRQRHEYLVAEGYGLTPEEREAKQPKAAEATGAVVAVPLTYTQMASPAEFDRPLYEADDLYPLWKTVNLKGKGSVTEVSNVAGSPKIIRVGSSDVQVDQDGDGVGDIKIPLKGKAEAVTVKLGEGEDQRDWSFFAITGLEKDNYQGLQVNLAPVDDYMTIYILGAGTMSGLVGETPISITDDNLDGIYGSPPMSWGFIGLTEGYNQPTMDALKVEGEKRARPWSEYSQIGDRWYKLSTVNGGTGLEATEATVKTGRLKLSFKGPKPNWVVLQGSGALENSYFDISKGGSKGVEVPAGTYKLYFGEVRKGKKQQTMKSLILPGAKTPMWDVTEGETTVVKLGGPFDLAFAIDVEEQSIKVLGRSVVVTGVSHERYERSWNCVTKAEAAYRKAGAKRGSKGEKMALLSVIDKEWEDAWFPLSTTIEKKAAEADVEVQIVMKKHKLFGKIESSWRH
;
A
#
# COMPACT_ATOMS: atom_id res chain seq x y z
N MET A 1 -54.04 15.85 -32.17
CA MET A 1 -54.58 15.20 -33.37
C MET A 1 -53.69 13.99 -33.68
N THR A 2 -54.31 12.81 -33.87
CA THR A 2 -53.79 11.53 -34.47
C THR A 2 -52.49 10.96 -33.84
N LEU A 3 -52.45 9.88 -33.05
CA LEU A 3 -53.14 8.57 -33.00
C LEU A 3 -52.84 7.64 -34.20
N SER A 4 -52.02 6.61 -33.95
CA SER A 4 -52.03 5.23 -34.53
C SER A 4 -50.61 4.64 -34.56
N ALA A 5 -50.33 3.34 -34.52
CA ALA A 5 -50.94 2.12 -33.98
C ALA A 5 -49.95 0.98 -34.31
N GLN A 6 -49.79 0.04 -33.38
CA GLN A 6 -49.51 -1.40 -33.52
C GLN A 6 -48.72 -1.96 -34.73
N LEU A 7 -47.73 -2.83 -34.44
CA LEU A 7 -47.73 -4.18 -35.01
C LEU A 7 -47.02 -5.21 -34.12
N LEU A 8 -47.75 -6.28 -33.81
CA LEU A 8 -47.28 -7.55 -33.27
C LEU A 8 -46.33 -8.25 -34.27
N LEU A 9 -45.33 -8.98 -33.76
CA LEU A 9 -44.95 -10.26 -34.36
C LEU A 9 -44.55 -11.27 -33.28
N VAL A 10 -45.35 -12.33 -33.18
CA VAL A 10 -45.12 -13.56 -32.42
C VAL A 10 -44.31 -14.51 -33.31
N LEU A 11 -43.19 -15.05 -32.84
CA LEU A 11 -42.69 -16.35 -33.30
C LEU A 11 -41.98 -17.07 -32.15
N SER A 12 -42.62 -18.16 -31.74
CA SER A 12 -42.07 -19.23 -30.90
C SER A 12 -41.11 -20.09 -31.72
N THR A 13 -39.98 -20.49 -31.13
CA THR A 13 -39.33 -21.77 -31.45
C THR A 13 -38.64 -22.30 -30.19
N SER A 14 -38.86 -23.58 -29.95
CA SER A 14 -38.44 -24.37 -28.81
C SER A 14 -37.19 -25.20 -29.14
N ALA A 15 -36.27 -25.25 -28.17
CA ALA A 15 -35.25 -26.29 -27.88
C ALA A 15 -34.14 -26.53 -28.96
N PRO A 16 -32.90 -26.88 -28.55
CA PRO A 16 -32.65 -28.13 -27.83
C PRO A 16 -31.78 -28.01 -26.57
N VAL A 17 -32.04 -28.97 -25.69
CA VAL A 17 -31.25 -29.36 -24.53
C VAL A 17 -29.86 -29.82 -24.98
N PHE A 18 -28.80 -29.20 -24.43
CA PHE A 18 -27.45 -29.75 -24.46
C PHE A 18 -27.05 -30.17 -23.04
N GLN A 19 -26.90 -31.47 -22.83
CA GLN A 19 -26.23 -32.03 -21.67
C GLN A 19 -24.71 -31.77 -21.78
N PRO A 20 -24.04 -31.29 -20.72
CA PRO A 20 -22.58 -31.30 -20.65
C PRO A 20 -22.06 -32.69 -20.25
N PRO A 21 -20.92 -33.16 -20.81
CA PRO A 21 -20.23 -34.34 -20.31
C PRO A 21 -19.44 -34.02 -19.03
N ALA A 22 -19.47 -34.99 -18.11
CA ALA A 22 -18.51 -35.34 -17.04
C ALA A 22 -17.68 -34.22 -16.39
N GLN A 23 -18.03 -33.90 -15.14
CA GLN A 23 -17.13 -33.25 -14.19
C GLN A 23 -15.97 -34.18 -13.79
N PRO A 24 -14.75 -33.67 -13.55
CA PRO A 24 -13.77 -34.34 -12.71
C PRO A 24 -14.15 -34.15 -11.22
N LEU A 25 -14.07 -35.25 -10.47
CA LEU A 25 -14.32 -35.38 -9.03
C LEU A 25 -13.69 -34.24 -8.20
N GLY A 26 -14.54 -33.29 -7.79
CA GLY A 26 -14.28 -32.38 -6.68
C GLY A 26 -14.97 -32.91 -5.44
N VAL A 27 -14.20 -33.10 -4.37
CA VAL A 27 -14.67 -33.51 -3.05
C VAL A 27 -15.74 -32.53 -2.55
N THR A 28 -16.99 -32.98 -2.50
CA THR A 28 -18.11 -32.27 -1.87
C THR A 28 -18.05 -32.48 -0.36
N LEU A 29 -17.82 -31.41 0.39
CA LEU A 29 -18.20 -31.34 1.80
C LEU A 29 -19.69 -30.95 1.84
N ASP A 30 -20.54 -31.91 2.20
CA ASP A 30 -21.95 -31.66 2.50
C ASP A 30 -22.08 -30.72 3.71
N PRO A 31 -22.86 -29.63 3.64
CA PRO A 31 -23.33 -28.94 4.82
C PRO A 31 -24.58 -29.64 5.34
N SER A 32 -24.39 -30.58 6.27
CA SER A 32 -25.50 -31.03 7.11
C SER A 32 -25.88 -29.90 8.08
N PRO A 33 -27.18 -29.59 8.29
CA PRO A 33 -27.60 -28.58 9.24
C PRO A 33 -27.47 -29.15 10.65
N ALA A 34 -26.30 -29.01 11.27
CA ALA A 34 -26.15 -29.24 12.70
C ALA A 34 -26.82 -28.07 13.43
N SER A 35 -27.89 -28.36 14.17
CA SER A 35 -28.46 -27.43 15.14
C SER A 35 -27.36 -27.00 16.12
N ALA A 36 -27.16 -25.70 16.31
CA ALA A 36 -26.22 -25.17 17.27
C ALA A 36 -26.63 -25.63 18.69
N VAL A 37 -25.94 -26.64 19.20
CA VAL A 37 -25.95 -26.97 20.62
C VAL A 37 -25.22 -25.80 21.31
N PRO A 38 -25.80 -25.16 22.34
CA PRO A 38 -25.15 -24.02 22.99
C PRO A 38 -23.86 -24.48 23.69
N ALA A 39 -22.78 -23.68 23.58
CA ALA A 39 -21.43 -23.97 24.10
C ALA A 39 -21.36 -24.37 25.60
N ARG A 40 -22.42 -24.09 26.37
CA ARG A 40 -22.54 -24.51 27.77
C ARG A 40 -22.73 -26.02 27.92
N ASP A 41 -23.46 -26.64 26.99
CA ASP A 41 -23.72 -28.08 27.00
C ASP A 41 -22.43 -28.86 26.69
N GLU A 42 -21.58 -28.36 25.78
CA GLU A 42 -20.29 -28.98 25.44
C GLU A 42 -19.28 -28.93 26.60
N PHE A 43 -19.25 -27.83 27.35
CA PHE A 43 -18.39 -27.71 28.53
C PHE A 43 -18.83 -28.65 29.66
N ASP A 44 -20.14 -28.77 29.89
CA ASP A 44 -20.70 -29.69 30.88
C ASP A 44 -20.51 -31.16 30.47
N ASP A 45 -20.59 -31.45 29.16
CA ASP A 45 -20.30 -32.78 28.60
C ASP A 45 -18.83 -33.18 28.76
N PHE A 46 -17.89 -32.23 28.58
CA PHE A 46 -16.49 -32.45 28.88
C PHE A 46 -16.29 -32.82 30.36
N LYS A 47 -16.85 -32.02 31.28
CA LYS A 47 -16.76 -32.26 32.73
C LYS A 47 -17.32 -33.63 33.10
N LYS A 48 -18.46 -34.00 32.52
CA LYS A 48 -19.12 -35.30 32.75
C LYS A 48 -18.24 -36.44 32.26
N SER A 49 -17.76 -36.37 31.02
CA SER A 49 -16.94 -37.40 30.38
C SER A 49 -15.61 -37.60 31.10
N PHE A 50 -14.95 -36.50 31.49
CA PHE A 50 -13.71 -36.55 32.24
C PHE A 50 -13.90 -37.15 33.64
N ASN A 51 -14.96 -36.75 34.36
CA ASN A 51 -15.26 -37.35 35.66
C ASN A 51 -15.63 -38.84 35.56
N GLN A 52 -16.31 -39.25 34.47
CA GLN A 52 -16.58 -40.68 34.21
C GLN A 52 -15.27 -41.45 34.00
N ALA A 53 -14.35 -40.93 33.17
CA ALA A 53 -13.04 -41.53 32.96
C ALA A 53 -12.22 -41.59 34.26
N ARG A 54 -12.25 -40.52 35.06
CA ARG A 54 -11.60 -40.43 36.37
C ARG A 54 -12.14 -41.47 37.35
N ALA A 55 -13.46 -41.64 37.43
CA ALA A 55 -14.10 -42.58 38.35
C ALA A 55 -13.69 -44.04 38.12
N ILE A 56 -13.31 -44.40 36.88
CA ILE A 56 -12.80 -45.73 36.52
C ILE A 56 -11.27 -45.76 36.33
N SER A 57 -10.56 -44.69 36.71
CA SER A 57 -9.10 -44.55 36.55
C SER A 57 -8.59 -44.71 35.10
N ALA A 58 -9.39 -44.35 34.10
CA ALA A 58 -9.04 -44.41 32.68
C ALA A 58 -8.11 -43.25 32.25
N LYS A 59 -6.84 -43.29 32.68
CA LYS A 59 -5.85 -42.22 32.46
C LYS A 59 -5.65 -41.85 30.99
N GLU A 60 -5.59 -42.84 30.10
CA GLU A 60 -5.44 -42.59 28.66
C GLU A 60 -6.66 -41.89 28.04
N GLU A 61 -7.87 -42.16 28.56
CA GLU A 61 -9.09 -41.48 28.12
C GLU A 61 -9.08 -40.02 28.57
N MET A 62 -8.69 -39.75 29.83
CA MET A 62 -8.56 -38.38 30.33
C MET A 62 -7.57 -37.56 29.50
N VAL A 63 -6.42 -38.13 29.14
CA VAL A 63 -5.44 -37.50 28.22
C VAL A 63 -6.07 -37.25 26.84
N ARG A 64 -6.81 -38.22 26.28
CA ARG A 64 -7.49 -38.05 24.99
C ARG A 64 -8.57 -36.96 25.03
N LEU A 65 -9.34 -36.86 26.11
CA LEU A 65 -10.34 -35.81 26.31
C LEU A 65 -9.68 -34.43 26.35
N VAL A 66 -8.62 -34.24 27.15
CA VAL A 66 -7.89 -32.96 27.22
C VAL A 66 -7.30 -32.57 25.86
N LYS A 67 -6.77 -33.54 25.10
CA LYS A 67 -6.24 -33.28 23.76
C LYS A 67 -7.32 -32.90 22.75
N ARG A 68 -8.50 -33.52 22.83
CA ARG A 68 -9.61 -33.28 21.89
C ARG A 68 -10.35 -31.98 22.20
N GLU A 69 -10.53 -31.68 23.47
CA GLU A 69 -11.37 -30.59 23.97
C GLU A 69 -10.55 -29.60 24.80
N THR A 70 -9.40 -29.19 24.24
CA THR A 70 -8.40 -28.39 24.97
C THR A 70 -8.95 -27.08 25.53
N THR A 71 -9.84 -26.38 24.81
CA THR A 71 -10.47 -25.15 25.30
C THR A 71 -11.28 -25.40 26.58
N HIS A 72 -12.09 -26.46 26.62
CA HIS A 72 -12.87 -26.84 27.80
C HIS A 72 -11.95 -27.28 28.95
N ALA A 73 -10.87 -28.00 28.65
CA ALA A 73 -9.86 -28.35 29.65
C ALA A 73 -9.23 -27.09 30.29
N VAL A 74 -8.84 -26.10 29.49
CA VAL A 74 -8.29 -24.82 29.95
C VAL A 74 -9.28 -24.10 30.88
N TRP A 75 -10.54 -23.96 30.47
CA TRP A 75 -11.55 -23.31 31.30
C TRP A 75 -11.77 -24.03 32.62
N TRP A 76 -11.78 -25.36 32.61
CA TRP A 76 -11.97 -26.12 33.84
C TRP A 76 -10.75 -26.04 34.75
N ILE A 77 -9.53 -26.09 34.20
CA ILE A 77 -8.29 -25.87 34.95
C ILE A 77 -8.32 -24.51 35.66
N MET A 78 -8.73 -23.44 34.96
CA MET A 78 -8.88 -22.11 35.55
C MET A 78 -9.94 -22.09 36.66
N GLU A 79 -11.12 -22.67 36.42
CA GLU A 79 -12.22 -22.77 37.39
C GLU A 79 -11.79 -23.53 38.66
N ILE A 80 -11.06 -24.64 38.51
CA ILE A 80 -10.58 -25.43 39.65
C ILE A 80 -9.46 -24.72 40.41
N ALA A 81 -8.49 -24.12 39.72
CA ALA A 81 -7.41 -23.37 40.38
C ALA A 81 -7.96 -22.20 41.21
N GLU A 82 -8.88 -21.41 40.65
CA GLU A 82 -9.57 -20.34 41.37
C GLU A 82 -10.46 -20.89 42.51
N GLY A 83 -11.13 -22.02 42.27
CA GLY A 83 -11.90 -22.74 43.28
C GLY A 83 -11.08 -23.15 44.50
N ILE A 84 -9.89 -23.72 44.29
CA ILE A 84 -8.97 -24.11 45.38
C ILE A 84 -8.53 -22.87 46.16
N ALA A 85 -8.15 -21.82 45.45
CA ALA A 85 -7.71 -20.55 46.05
C ALA A 85 -8.80 -19.86 46.88
N THR A 86 -10.08 -20.14 46.62
CA THR A 86 -11.20 -19.56 47.38
C THR A 86 -11.74 -20.47 48.48
N ARG A 87 -11.82 -21.77 48.23
CA ARG A 87 -12.40 -22.78 49.11
C ARG A 87 -11.66 -24.12 48.92
N PRO A 88 -10.46 -24.27 49.51
CA PRO A 88 -9.67 -25.47 49.33
C PRO A 88 -10.38 -26.69 49.91
N THR A 89 -10.50 -27.74 49.11
CA THR A 89 -11.02 -29.05 49.53
C THR A 89 -10.19 -30.14 48.88
N ASP A 90 -10.03 -31.28 49.55
CA ASP A 90 -9.26 -32.42 49.04
C ASP A 90 -9.75 -32.85 47.65
N ARG A 91 -11.07 -32.82 47.44
CA ARG A 91 -11.69 -33.13 46.15
C ARG A 91 -11.23 -32.23 45.00
N LEU A 92 -11.07 -30.93 45.24
CA LEU A 92 -10.61 -29.99 44.22
C LEU A 92 -9.12 -30.17 43.94
N VAL A 93 -8.31 -30.40 44.99
CA VAL A 93 -6.87 -30.64 44.86
C VAL A 93 -6.60 -31.93 44.07
N GLU A 94 -7.31 -33.02 44.38
CA GLU A 94 -7.23 -34.27 43.62
C GLU A 94 -7.65 -34.08 42.16
N LEU A 95 -8.75 -33.36 41.91
CA LEU A 95 -9.21 -33.08 40.55
C LEU A 95 -8.18 -32.25 39.77
N MET A 96 -7.54 -31.28 40.42
CA MET A 96 -6.48 -30.48 39.81
C MET A 96 -5.24 -31.34 39.47
N ALA A 97 -4.87 -32.29 40.34
CA ALA A 97 -3.78 -33.22 40.07
C ALA A 97 -4.08 -34.14 38.86
N ASP A 98 -5.32 -34.63 38.74
CA ASP A 98 -5.78 -35.43 37.59
C ASP A 98 -5.77 -34.61 36.28
N LEU A 99 -6.25 -33.36 36.33
CA LEU A 99 -6.21 -32.43 35.19
C LEU A 99 -4.77 -32.11 34.79
N THR A 100 -3.89 -31.87 35.76
CA THR A 100 -2.46 -31.58 35.54
C THR A 100 -1.76 -32.74 34.84
N THR A 101 -1.93 -33.95 35.38
CA THR A 101 -1.36 -35.18 34.79
C THR A 101 -1.88 -35.40 33.37
N SER A 102 -3.18 -35.21 33.16
CA SER A 102 -3.82 -35.40 31.84
C SER A 102 -3.34 -34.35 30.83
N TRP A 103 -3.20 -33.10 31.25
CA TRP A 103 -2.66 -32.01 30.44
C TRP A 103 -1.20 -32.22 30.06
N GLN A 104 -0.34 -32.60 31.00
CA GLN A 104 1.07 -32.91 30.72
C GLN A 104 1.19 -34.10 29.76
N GLY A 105 0.30 -35.10 29.86
CA GLY A 105 0.23 -36.20 28.89
C GLY A 105 -0.22 -35.77 27.49
N ALA A 106 -1.15 -34.81 27.40
CA ALA A 106 -1.76 -34.37 26.14
C ALA A 106 -0.97 -33.27 25.42
N ILE A 107 -0.64 -32.19 26.13
CA ILE A 107 -0.13 -30.92 25.62
C ILE A 107 1.35 -30.71 25.96
N LYS A 108 1.86 -31.42 26.99
CA LYS A 108 3.26 -31.41 27.43
C LYS A 108 3.76 -30.02 27.87
N THR A 109 2.96 -29.33 28.67
CA THR A 109 3.35 -28.06 29.32
C THR A 109 2.87 -28.02 30.78
N ASN A 110 3.34 -27.04 31.55
CA ASN A 110 3.04 -26.85 32.96
C ASN A 110 1.92 -25.84 33.24
N PHE A 111 1.10 -25.51 32.23
CA PHE A 111 0.01 -24.53 32.35
C PHE A 111 -0.86 -24.73 33.61
N PRO A 112 -1.34 -25.94 33.95
CA PRO A 112 -2.14 -26.15 35.16
C PRO A 112 -1.40 -25.78 36.45
N ASP A 113 -0.13 -26.17 36.59
CA ASP A 113 0.69 -25.86 37.76
C ASP A 113 0.91 -24.35 37.89
N ILE A 114 1.16 -23.66 36.77
CA ILE A 114 1.33 -22.20 36.74
C ILE A 114 0.04 -21.50 37.20
N MET A 115 -1.12 -21.95 36.73
CA MET A 115 -2.42 -21.39 37.16
C MET A 115 -2.72 -21.69 38.63
N TYR A 116 -2.41 -22.89 39.10
CA TYR A 116 -2.52 -23.24 40.51
C TYR A 116 -1.71 -22.28 41.40
N VAL A 117 -0.44 -22.04 41.06
CA VAL A 117 0.43 -21.12 41.79
C VAL A 117 -0.10 -19.69 41.73
N TYR A 118 -0.44 -19.21 40.52
CA TYR A 118 -0.96 -17.86 40.33
C TYR A 118 -2.20 -17.58 41.19
N PHE A 119 -3.21 -18.45 41.15
CA PHE A 119 -4.43 -18.25 41.95
C PHE A 119 -4.19 -18.40 43.45
N SER A 120 -3.26 -19.28 43.86
CA SER A 120 -2.85 -19.40 45.25
C SER A 120 -2.21 -18.11 45.76
N GLU A 121 -1.28 -17.52 45.00
CA GLU A 121 -0.67 -16.22 45.31
C GLU A 121 -1.70 -15.08 45.32
N LEU A 122 -2.60 -15.06 44.33
CA LEU A 122 -3.66 -14.06 44.25
C LEU A 122 -4.59 -14.10 45.47
N SER A 123 -4.84 -15.30 46.04
CA SER A 123 -5.67 -15.44 47.24
C SER A 123 -5.05 -14.83 48.50
N MET A 124 -3.71 -14.75 48.56
CA MET A 124 -2.98 -14.16 49.68
C MET A 124 -3.01 -12.62 49.65
N ASP A 125 -3.22 -12.03 48.47
CA ASP A 125 -3.34 -10.58 48.28
C ASP A 125 -4.78 -10.18 47.92
N GLY A 126 -5.57 -9.92 48.97
CA GLY A 126 -6.97 -9.52 48.82
C GLY A 126 -7.19 -8.21 48.06
N SER A 127 -6.20 -7.32 47.99
CA SER A 127 -6.30 -6.07 47.20
C SER A 127 -6.13 -6.39 45.72
N ARG A 128 -5.04 -7.09 45.37
CA ARG A 128 -4.75 -7.52 44.00
C ARG A 128 -5.86 -8.39 43.42
N LYS A 129 -6.44 -9.28 44.23
CA LYS A 129 -7.63 -10.06 43.85
C LYS A 129 -8.81 -9.19 43.45
N ARG A 130 -9.17 -8.19 44.26
CA ARG A 130 -10.28 -7.27 43.95
C ARG A 130 -10.02 -6.43 42.71
N GLU A 131 -8.77 -6.02 42.50
CA GLU A 131 -8.36 -5.29 41.29
C GLU A 131 -8.45 -6.16 40.05
N ARG A 132 -7.99 -7.42 40.14
CA ARG A 132 -8.14 -8.43 39.09
C ARG A 132 -9.60 -8.67 38.76
N ASP A 133 -10.47 -8.85 39.74
CA ASP A 133 -11.90 -9.07 39.49
C ASP A 133 -12.55 -7.87 38.78
N LYS A 134 -12.16 -6.65 39.12
CA LYS A 134 -12.61 -5.43 38.42
C LYS A 134 -12.10 -5.39 36.99
N ALA A 135 -10.82 -5.70 36.76
CA ALA A 135 -10.22 -5.71 35.43
C ALA A 135 -10.85 -6.80 34.55
N LYS A 136 -11.06 -8.01 35.09
CA LYS A 136 -11.73 -9.11 34.39
C LYS A 136 -13.16 -8.75 34.02
N ARG A 137 -13.95 -8.17 34.93
CA ARG A 137 -15.33 -7.72 34.60
C ARG A 137 -15.34 -6.72 33.44
N LYS A 138 -14.43 -5.75 33.46
CA LYS A 138 -14.29 -4.80 32.34
C LYS A 138 -13.91 -5.50 31.04
N TYR A 139 -13.03 -6.49 31.09
CA TYR A 139 -12.70 -7.31 29.94
C TYR A 139 -13.93 -8.10 29.43
N ASP A 140 -14.68 -8.74 30.33
CA ASP A 140 -15.91 -9.46 29.97
C ASP A 140 -16.94 -8.52 29.30
N ASP A 141 -17.13 -7.31 29.83
CA ASP A 141 -18.00 -6.28 29.23
C ASP A 141 -17.52 -5.85 27.83
N ILE A 142 -16.20 -5.73 27.63
CA ILE A 142 -15.61 -5.42 26.32
C ILE A 142 -15.83 -6.58 25.34
N TRP A 143 -15.67 -7.82 25.80
CA TRP A 143 -15.87 -9.02 24.98
C TRP A 143 -17.34 -9.19 24.58
N GLU A 144 -18.28 -8.91 25.48
CA GLU A 144 -19.71 -8.91 25.16
C GLU A 144 -20.04 -7.86 24.10
N ARG A 145 -19.55 -6.62 24.27
CA ARG A 145 -19.72 -5.57 23.26
C ARG A 145 -19.08 -5.91 21.92
N PHE A 146 -17.95 -6.62 21.93
CA PHE A 146 -17.34 -7.14 20.72
C PHE A 146 -18.24 -8.14 20.02
N ARG A 147 -18.74 -9.14 20.75
CA ARG A 147 -19.66 -10.15 20.21
C ARG A 147 -20.94 -9.52 19.67
N ASP A 148 -21.52 -8.55 20.39
CA ASP A 148 -22.72 -7.84 19.94
C ASP A 148 -22.45 -7.06 18.66
N ASN A 149 -21.30 -6.36 18.59
CA ASN A 149 -20.91 -5.67 17.37
C ASN A 149 -20.66 -6.66 16.22
N GLU A 150 -19.99 -7.78 16.46
CA GLU A 150 -19.67 -8.78 15.44
C GLU A 150 -20.93 -9.50 14.91
N ALA A 151 -21.88 -9.81 15.79
CA ALA A 151 -23.10 -10.52 15.44
C ALA A 151 -24.15 -9.63 14.75
N ASP A 152 -24.25 -8.36 15.14
CA ASP A 152 -25.35 -7.47 14.72
C ASP A 152 -24.87 -6.36 13.77
N LYS A 153 -24.02 -5.45 14.28
CA LYS A 153 -23.77 -4.15 13.64
C LYS A 153 -22.59 -4.12 12.65
N LYS A 154 -21.55 -4.89 12.95
CA LYS A 154 -20.23 -4.91 12.29
C LYS A 154 -19.64 -3.51 12.08
N ASP A 155 -19.86 -2.61 13.05
CA ASP A 155 -19.45 -1.21 12.95
C ASP A 155 -17.93 -1.07 13.16
N LYS A 156 -17.22 -0.62 12.12
CA LYS A 156 -15.76 -0.47 12.11
C LYS A 156 -15.24 0.51 13.18
N PRO A 157 -15.80 1.73 13.34
CA PRO A 157 -15.45 2.63 14.44
C PRO A 157 -15.62 1.99 15.82
N THR A 158 -16.69 1.22 16.04
CA THR A 158 -16.91 0.50 17.30
C THR A 158 -15.80 -0.51 17.58
N PHE A 159 -15.35 -1.26 16.56
CA PHE A 159 -14.19 -2.17 16.73
C PHE A 159 -12.91 -1.41 17.13
N LEU A 160 -12.66 -0.21 16.61
CA LEU A 160 -11.50 0.60 17.00
C LEU A 160 -11.58 1.07 18.46
N VAL A 161 -12.76 1.46 18.93
CA VAL A 161 -12.99 1.80 20.35
C VAL A 161 -12.78 0.57 21.24
N ILE A 162 -13.29 -0.59 20.83
CA ILE A 162 -13.08 -1.86 21.53
C ILE A 162 -11.59 -2.20 21.58
N ALA A 163 -10.85 -2.03 20.48
CA ALA A 163 -9.42 -2.32 20.42
C ALA A 163 -8.62 -1.54 21.47
N GLN A 164 -8.89 -0.23 21.58
CA GLN A 164 -8.26 0.66 22.56
C GLN A 164 -8.60 0.26 23.99
N GLN A 165 -9.86 -0.08 24.27
CA GLN A 165 -10.30 -0.49 25.60
C GLN A 165 -9.71 -1.86 25.99
N ALA A 166 -9.71 -2.81 25.06
CA ALA A 166 -9.11 -4.13 25.22
C ALA A 166 -7.60 -4.02 25.49
N GLU A 167 -6.88 -3.13 24.78
CA GLU A 167 -5.45 -2.91 25.00
C GLU A 167 -5.17 -2.41 26.43
N VAL A 168 -5.96 -1.48 26.93
CA VAL A 168 -5.83 -0.97 28.30
C VAL A 168 -6.09 -2.09 29.32
N GLN A 169 -7.11 -2.93 29.09
CA GLN A 169 -7.37 -4.06 29.98
C GLN A 169 -6.28 -5.12 29.89
N ALA A 170 -5.75 -5.40 28.70
CA ALA A 170 -4.65 -6.33 28.50
C ALA A 170 -3.44 -5.93 29.35
N LYS A 171 -3.00 -4.66 29.27
CA LYS A 171 -1.92 -4.11 30.11
C LYS A 171 -2.21 -4.21 31.60
N THR A 172 -3.47 -3.95 32.00
CA THR A 172 -3.89 -3.99 33.41
C THR A 172 -3.84 -5.42 33.96
N LEU A 173 -4.37 -6.39 33.21
CA LEU A 173 -4.37 -7.81 33.58
C LEU A 173 -2.95 -8.37 33.60
N ASP A 174 -2.10 -7.93 32.66
CA ASP A 174 -0.69 -8.31 32.60
C ASP A 174 0.09 -7.87 33.85
N LEU A 175 -0.11 -6.61 34.28
CA LEU A 175 0.46 -6.06 35.52
C LEU A 175 -0.01 -6.84 36.76
N LEU A 176 -1.25 -7.31 36.75
CA LEU A 176 -1.83 -8.12 37.82
C LEU A 176 -1.42 -9.60 37.73
N GLY A 177 -0.65 -9.99 36.72
CA GLY A 177 -0.18 -11.36 36.49
C GLY A 177 -1.23 -12.32 35.91
N ASP A 178 -2.44 -11.84 35.56
CA ASP A 178 -3.46 -12.65 34.88
C ASP A 178 -3.13 -12.76 33.39
N ARG A 179 -2.06 -13.51 33.09
CA ARG A 179 -1.53 -13.63 31.73
C ARG A 179 -2.51 -14.33 30.78
N TYR A 180 -3.43 -15.14 31.29
CA TYR A 180 -4.48 -15.77 30.48
C TYR A 180 -5.42 -14.71 29.88
N HIS A 181 -6.04 -13.88 30.73
CA HIS A 181 -6.96 -12.85 30.25
C HIS A 181 -6.22 -11.69 29.57
N ALA A 182 -4.97 -11.40 29.98
CA ALA A 182 -4.14 -10.44 29.27
C ALA A 182 -3.89 -10.88 27.82
N SER A 183 -3.57 -12.16 27.61
CA SER A 183 -3.43 -12.75 26.28
C SER A 183 -4.71 -12.60 25.44
N ASP A 184 -5.86 -12.93 26.02
CA ASP A 184 -7.14 -12.89 25.28
C ASP A 184 -7.54 -11.45 24.93
N ALA A 185 -7.30 -10.51 25.84
CA ALA A 185 -7.48 -9.09 25.58
C ALA A 185 -6.54 -8.57 24.48
N TRP A 186 -5.27 -9.00 24.44
CA TRP A 186 -4.35 -8.68 23.35
C TRP A 186 -4.79 -9.30 22.01
N ASN A 187 -5.28 -10.55 22.01
CA ASN A 187 -5.82 -11.18 20.81
C ASN A 187 -7.05 -10.42 20.29
N LEU A 188 -7.95 -9.98 21.19
CA LEU A 188 -9.09 -9.15 20.84
C LEU A 188 -8.66 -7.81 20.22
N THR A 189 -7.70 -7.12 20.83
CA THR A 189 -7.11 -5.89 20.26
C THR A 189 -6.58 -6.15 18.85
N ALA A 190 -5.86 -7.25 18.64
CA ALA A 190 -5.29 -7.58 17.34
C ALA A 190 -6.37 -7.79 16.29
N GLN A 191 -7.39 -8.60 16.58
CA GLN A 191 -8.51 -8.86 15.67
C GLN A 191 -9.25 -7.59 15.26
N CYS A 192 -9.47 -6.67 16.20
CA CYS A 192 -10.13 -5.38 15.93
C CYS A 192 -9.32 -4.45 15.00
N TYR A 193 -8.02 -4.66 14.85
CA TYR A 193 -7.18 -3.94 13.89
C TYR A 193 -6.94 -4.70 12.58
N ASP A 194 -7.27 -5.99 12.51
CA ASP A 194 -6.95 -6.86 11.38
C ASP A 194 -8.00 -6.80 10.25
N GLU A 195 -7.66 -7.33 9.08
CA GLU A 195 -8.47 -7.29 7.86
C GLU A 195 -9.82 -7.98 7.99
N ARG A 196 -9.94 -8.96 8.90
CA ARG A 196 -11.21 -9.68 9.14
C ARG A 196 -12.34 -8.73 9.55
N LEU A 197 -12.03 -7.70 10.33
CA LEU A 197 -13.02 -6.77 10.88
C LEU A 197 -12.94 -5.38 10.25
N GLN A 198 -11.74 -4.96 9.81
CA GLN A 198 -11.54 -3.63 9.23
C GLN A 198 -11.53 -3.62 7.70
N GLY A 199 -11.34 -4.78 7.05
CA GLY A 199 -11.17 -4.85 5.59
C GLY A 199 -10.04 -3.94 5.10
N ASP A 200 -10.38 -3.02 4.21
CA ASP A 200 -9.44 -2.02 3.67
C ASP A 200 -8.87 -1.07 4.72
N ASP A 201 -9.50 -0.90 5.88
CA ASP A 201 -9.06 0.03 6.94
C ASP A 201 -8.14 -0.63 7.99
N ALA A 202 -7.75 -1.89 7.76
CA ALA A 202 -6.90 -2.63 8.69
C ALA A 202 -5.57 -1.91 8.98
N ASN A 203 -5.17 -1.96 10.25
CA ASN A 203 -3.86 -1.49 10.71
C ASN A 203 -3.00 -2.69 11.08
N PHE A 204 -2.29 -3.23 10.07
CA PHE A 204 -1.50 -4.44 10.24
C PHE A 204 -0.33 -4.29 11.22
N PHE A 205 0.25 -3.09 11.37
CA PHE A 205 1.28 -2.85 12.39
C PHE A 205 0.73 -3.02 13.81
N LYS A 206 -0.43 -2.41 14.11
CA LYS A 206 -1.08 -2.57 15.41
C LYS A 206 -1.58 -3.99 15.65
N ALA A 207 -2.14 -4.63 14.62
CA ALA A 207 -2.57 -6.03 14.70
C ALA A 207 -1.37 -6.95 15.03
N THR A 208 -0.26 -6.80 14.31
CA THR A 208 0.96 -7.62 14.52
C THR A 208 1.53 -7.41 15.92
N ALA A 209 1.66 -6.17 16.38
CA ALA A 209 2.16 -5.88 17.72
C ALA A 209 1.28 -6.48 18.82
N ALA A 210 -0.05 -6.42 18.67
CA ALA A 210 -0.99 -7.00 19.63
C ALA A 210 -0.97 -8.54 19.61
N TYR A 211 -0.87 -9.18 18.43
CA TYR A 211 -0.69 -10.63 18.34
C TYR A 211 0.62 -11.09 18.99
N GLY A 212 1.72 -10.34 18.81
CA GLY A 212 2.99 -10.62 19.47
C GLY A 212 2.89 -10.61 20.99
N LYS A 213 2.22 -9.60 21.57
CA LYS A 213 1.97 -9.53 23.02
C LYS A 213 1.05 -10.63 23.54
N SER A 214 0.06 -11.04 22.75
CA SER A 214 -0.78 -12.20 23.08
C SER A 214 0.06 -13.49 23.17
N LEU A 215 0.97 -13.72 22.22
CA LEU A 215 1.88 -14.87 22.23
C LEU A 215 2.86 -14.82 23.41
N GLU A 216 3.37 -13.64 23.75
CA GLU A 216 4.24 -13.44 24.92
C GLU A 216 3.50 -13.84 26.21
N ALA A 217 2.30 -13.32 26.43
CA ALA A 217 1.49 -13.62 27.60
C ALA A 217 1.13 -15.12 27.69
N ARG A 218 0.75 -15.77 26.57
CA ARG A 218 0.49 -17.23 26.52
C ARG A 218 1.74 -18.04 26.81
N SER A 219 2.89 -17.62 26.28
CA SER A 219 4.17 -18.30 26.48
C SER A 219 4.62 -18.23 27.94
N ALA A 220 4.38 -17.11 28.62
CA ALA A 220 4.68 -16.94 30.04
C ALA A 220 3.93 -17.91 30.97
N ILE A 221 2.81 -18.46 30.50
CA ILE A 221 2.01 -19.48 31.22
C ILE A 221 2.05 -20.85 30.53
N GLU A 222 2.94 -21.03 29.56
CA GLU A 222 3.09 -22.23 28.74
C GLU A 222 1.76 -22.76 28.13
N LEU A 223 0.84 -21.87 27.78
CA LEU A 223 -0.44 -22.24 27.17
C LEU A 223 -0.28 -22.47 25.67
N LYS A 224 -0.43 -23.73 25.24
CA LYS A 224 -0.34 -24.18 23.83
C LYS A 224 -1.64 -24.81 23.35
N ASP A 225 -2.72 -24.05 23.43
CA ASP A 225 -4.05 -24.43 22.93
C ASP A 225 -4.22 -24.09 21.44
N HIS A 226 -5.45 -24.27 20.94
CA HIS A 226 -5.79 -23.95 19.55
C HIS A 226 -5.60 -22.46 19.23
N ALA A 227 -6.07 -21.56 20.10
CA ALA A 227 -5.93 -20.12 19.92
C ALA A 227 -4.45 -19.70 19.79
N HIS A 228 -3.55 -20.25 20.61
CA HIS A 228 -2.12 -20.02 20.48
C HIS A 228 -1.59 -20.37 19.07
N SER A 229 -2.06 -21.47 18.47
CA SER A 229 -1.63 -21.87 17.12
C SER A 229 -2.13 -20.92 16.03
N GLU A 230 -3.38 -20.47 16.11
CA GLU A 230 -3.97 -19.53 15.15
C GLU A 230 -3.32 -18.14 15.24
N ILE A 231 -3.13 -17.64 16.47
CA ILE A 231 -2.46 -16.37 16.74
C ILE A 231 -1.03 -16.41 16.20
N ARG A 232 -0.29 -17.49 16.45
CA ARG A 232 1.09 -17.65 15.97
C ARG A 232 1.14 -17.61 14.44
N GLN A 233 0.29 -18.39 13.77
CA GLN A 233 0.25 -18.45 12.32
C GLN A 233 -0.03 -17.08 11.71
N ARG A 234 -1.00 -16.34 12.26
CA ARG A 234 -1.32 -14.99 11.77
C ARG A 234 -0.21 -13.98 12.05
N HIS A 235 0.40 -14.03 13.24
CA HIS A 235 1.55 -13.18 13.58
C HIS A 235 2.75 -13.43 12.66
N GLU A 236 3.14 -14.69 12.45
CA GLU A 236 4.24 -15.07 11.56
C GLU A 236 3.99 -14.62 10.12
N TYR A 237 2.74 -14.74 9.64
CA TYR A 237 2.34 -14.22 8.34
C TYR A 237 2.55 -12.70 8.24
N LEU A 238 2.03 -11.92 9.19
CA LEU A 238 2.15 -10.47 9.16
C LEU A 238 3.60 -9.99 9.33
N VAL A 239 4.40 -10.67 10.15
CA VAL A 239 5.85 -10.42 10.27
C VAL A 239 6.54 -10.66 8.93
N ALA A 240 6.24 -11.77 8.25
CA ALA A 240 6.80 -12.11 6.95
C ALA A 240 6.40 -11.12 5.84
N GLU A 241 5.23 -10.49 5.97
CA GLU A 241 4.76 -9.42 5.07
C GLU A 241 5.31 -8.04 5.44
N GLY A 242 6.15 -7.92 6.49
CA GLY A 242 6.87 -6.69 6.83
C GLY A 242 6.19 -5.83 7.91
N TYR A 243 5.27 -6.38 8.71
CA TYR A 243 4.58 -5.63 9.77
C TYR A 243 5.13 -5.89 11.19
N GLY A 244 6.24 -6.64 11.31
CA GLY A 244 6.80 -7.08 12.60
C GLY A 244 7.42 -6.02 13.52
N LEU A 245 7.67 -4.82 13.01
CA LEU A 245 8.15 -3.66 13.77
C LEU A 245 7.38 -2.43 13.31
N THR A 246 7.01 -1.55 14.25
CA THR A 246 6.39 -0.26 13.86
C THR A 246 7.40 0.61 13.10
N PRO A 247 6.96 1.60 12.31
CA PRO A 247 7.86 2.53 11.64
C PRO A 247 8.87 3.19 12.60
N GLU A 248 8.44 3.58 13.80
CA GLU A 248 9.29 4.21 14.80
C GLU A 248 10.30 3.22 15.40
N GLU A 249 9.89 1.98 15.69
CA GLU A 249 10.78 0.94 16.19
C GLU A 249 11.82 0.51 15.15
N ARG A 250 11.44 0.52 13.87
CA ARG A 250 12.36 0.29 12.75
C ARG A 250 13.41 1.38 12.71
N GLU A 251 12.98 2.63 12.72
CA GLU A 251 13.88 3.79 12.71
C GLU A 251 14.87 3.76 13.88
N ALA A 252 14.41 3.45 15.09
CA ALA A 252 15.27 3.33 16.27
C ALA A 252 16.30 2.19 16.19
N LYS A 253 16.01 1.13 15.42
CA LYS A 253 16.87 -0.04 15.21
C LYS A 253 17.72 0.05 13.94
N GLN A 254 17.59 1.12 13.17
CA GLN A 254 18.36 1.24 11.94
C GLN A 254 19.85 1.21 12.23
N PRO A 255 20.63 0.49 11.40
CA PRO A 255 22.07 0.62 11.45
C PRO A 255 22.44 2.10 11.29
N LYS A 256 23.51 2.53 11.97
CA LYS A 256 24.06 3.87 11.74
C LYS A 256 24.30 4.05 10.25
N ALA A 257 24.00 5.25 9.76
CA ALA A 257 24.23 5.64 8.37
C ALA A 257 25.62 5.21 7.90
N ALA A 258 25.76 5.00 6.59
CA ALA A 258 27.07 4.86 5.98
C ALA A 258 28.04 5.94 6.49
N GLU A 259 29.21 5.52 6.95
CA GLU A 259 30.21 6.46 7.46
C GLU A 259 30.95 7.08 6.27
N ALA A 260 30.86 8.40 6.14
CA ALA A 260 31.72 9.16 5.25
C ALA A 260 33.15 9.09 5.80
N THR A 261 34.01 8.31 5.15
CA THR A 261 35.37 8.01 5.62
C THR A 261 36.44 8.79 4.88
N GLY A 262 36.10 9.35 3.71
CA GLY A 262 37.01 10.13 2.88
C GLY A 262 37.02 11.63 3.20
N ALA A 263 37.98 12.35 2.60
CA ALA A 263 37.93 13.80 2.52
C ALA A 263 36.84 14.23 1.52
N VAL A 264 36.22 15.38 1.76
CA VAL A 264 35.29 15.99 0.82
C VAL A 264 36.07 16.42 -0.43
N VAL A 265 35.67 15.93 -1.60
CA VAL A 265 36.21 16.34 -2.89
C VAL A 265 35.21 17.25 -3.58
N ALA A 266 35.63 18.48 -3.89
CA ALA A 266 34.87 19.38 -4.73
C ALA A 266 35.00 18.94 -6.20
N VAL A 267 33.88 18.64 -6.82
CA VAL A 267 33.75 18.21 -8.21
C VAL A 267 33.14 19.36 -9.00
N PRO A 268 33.92 20.06 -9.85
CA PRO A 268 33.38 21.09 -10.72
C PRO A 268 32.49 20.43 -11.78
N LEU A 269 31.29 20.97 -11.97
CA LEU A 269 30.38 20.51 -13.01
C LEU A 269 30.33 21.53 -14.15
N THR A 270 30.21 21.01 -15.37
CA THR A 270 30.09 21.80 -16.60
C THR A 270 28.72 21.57 -17.20
N TYR A 271 28.07 22.65 -17.59
CA TYR A 271 26.77 22.60 -18.24
C TYR A 271 26.88 21.98 -19.65
N THR A 272 25.96 21.08 -19.96
CA THR A 272 25.74 20.51 -21.29
C THR A 272 24.25 20.44 -21.61
N GLN A 273 23.88 20.80 -22.83
CA GLN A 273 22.50 20.70 -23.31
C GLN A 273 22.25 19.35 -23.95
N MET A 274 21.13 18.71 -23.60
CA MET A 274 20.66 17.50 -24.28
C MET A 274 20.20 17.79 -25.70
N ALA A 275 20.45 16.84 -26.61
CA ALA A 275 20.05 16.91 -28.00
C ALA A 275 18.58 16.55 -28.22
N SER A 276 18.00 15.69 -27.36
CA SER A 276 16.60 15.29 -27.45
C SER A 276 16.04 14.75 -26.12
N PRO A 277 14.71 14.77 -25.92
CA PRO A 277 14.07 14.17 -24.74
C PRO A 277 14.42 12.70 -24.49
N ALA A 278 14.77 11.97 -25.56
CA ALA A 278 15.04 10.54 -25.58
C ALA A 278 16.54 10.19 -25.62
N GLU A 279 17.43 11.15 -25.33
CA GLU A 279 18.88 10.93 -25.34
C GLU A 279 19.32 9.80 -24.40
N PHE A 280 18.70 9.71 -23.23
CA PHE A 280 18.77 8.55 -22.34
C PHE A 280 17.47 8.40 -21.55
N ASP A 281 17.19 7.17 -21.12
CA ASP A 281 16.01 6.89 -20.30
C ASP A 281 16.18 7.50 -18.89
N ARG A 282 15.13 8.19 -18.40
CA ARG A 282 15.07 8.82 -17.07
C ARG A 282 13.95 8.20 -16.22
N PRO A 283 14.15 7.97 -14.90
CA PRO A 283 13.14 7.37 -14.02
C PRO A 283 12.08 8.38 -13.56
N LEU A 284 11.46 9.07 -14.52
CA LEU A 284 10.40 10.05 -14.30
C LEU A 284 9.21 9.70 -15.20
N TYR A 285 7.99 9.75 -14.65
CA TYR A 285 6.78 9.37 -15.40
C TYR A 285 6.60 10.20 -16.67
N GLU A 286 7.02 11.47 -16.67
CA GLU A 286 6.80 12.41 -17.77
C GLU A 286 7.97 12.46 -18.76
N ALA A 287 9.12 11.88 -18.43
CA ALA A 287 10.34 11.95 -19.23
C ALA A 287 10.35 10.97 -20.41
N ASP A 288 9.40 11.14 -21.34
CA ASP A 288 9.33 10.42 -22.61
C ASP A 288 8.74 11.28 -23.74
N ASP A 289 8.51 10.69 -24.92
CA ASP A 289 7.98 11.42 -26.09
C ASP A 289 6.48 11.82 -25.98
N LEU A 290 5.78 11.48 -24.89
CA LEU A 290 4.37 11.84 -24.68
C LEU A 290 4.28 13.25 -24.09
N TYR A 291 4.56 14.27 -24.90
CA TYR A 291 4.51 15.66 -24.44
C TYR A 291 3.19 16.12 -23.78
N PRO A 292 1.99 15.56 -24.07
CA PRO A 292 0.79 15.93 -23.33
C PRO A 292 0.85 15.60 -21.82
N LEU A 293 1.85 14.81 -21.41
CA LEU A 293 2.12 14.45 -20.03
C LEU A 293 3.23 15.27 -19.38
N TRP A 294 3.94 16.10 -20.14
CA TRP A 294 4.98 16.96 -19.58
C TRP A 294 4.37 18.08 -18.75
N LYS A 295 5.19 18.69 -17.89
CA LYS A 295 4.84 19.91 -17.15
C LYS A 295 4.41 21.00 -18.13
N THR A 296 3.37 21.76 -17.78
CA THR A 296 2.79 22.77 -18.68
C THR A 296 3.01 24.19 -18.20
N VAL A 297 3.28 25.09 -19.14
CA VAL A 297 3.22 26.54 -18.99
C VAL A 297 2.03 27.05 -19.79
N ASN A 298 1.17 27.85 -19.15
CA ASN A 298 -0.12 28.27 -19.69
C ASN A 298 -0.14 29.77 -19.94
N LEU A 299 -0.32 30.17 -21.20
CA LEU A 299 -0.39 31.56 -21.64
C LEU A 299 -1.79 31.88 -22.14
N LYS A 300 -2.27 33.10 -21.88
CA LYS A 300 -3.52 33.63 -22.43
C LYS A 300 -3.24 34.28 -23.80
N GLY A 301 -4.01 35.27 -24.20
CA GLY A 301 -3.77 36.02 -25.43
C GLY A 301 -2.43 36.75 -25.47
N LYS A 302 -2.18 37.42 -26.60
CA LYS A 302 -0.98 38.25 -26.81
C LYS A 302 -0.77 39.24 -25.66
N GLY A 303 0.49 39.35 -25.22
CA GLY A 303 0.90 40.18 -24.08
C GLY A 303 0.76 39.49 -22.72
N SER A 304 0.25 38.25 -22.67
CA SER A 304 0.26 37.49 -21.43
C SER A 304 1.67 37.07 -21.02
N VAL A 305 1.89 37.08 -19.71
CA VAL A 305 3.14 36.73 -19.05
C VAL A 305 2.86 35.64 -18.02
N THR A 306 3.76 34.70 -17.90
CA THR A 306 3.74 33.66 -16.87
C THR A 306 5.17 33.28 -16.48
N GLU A 307 5.33 32.37 -15.53
CA GLU A 307 6.62 31.89 -15.04
C GLU A 307 6.60 30.36 -15.04
N VAL A 308 7.78 29.74 -15.05
CA VAL A 308 7.89 28.31 -14.78
C VAL A 308 7.69 28.11 -13.29
N SER A 309 6.65 27.36 -12.92
CA SER A 309 6.38 27.07 -11.51
C SER A 309 7.58 26.36 -10.85
N ASN A 310 7.80 26.67 -9.57
CA ASN A 310 8.80 26.05 -8.69
C ASN A 310 10.26 26.41 -8.98
N VAL A 311 10.53 27.31 -9.91
CA VAL A 311 11.88 27.86 -10.12
C VAL A 311 12.00 29.17 -9.35
N ALA A 312 12.87 29.20 -8.34
CA ALA A 312 13.15 30.44 -7.61
C ALA A 312 13.81 31.46 -8.55
N GLY A 313 13.20 32.64 -8.69
CA GLY A 313 13.63 33.62 -9.69
C GLY A 313 13.41 33.13 -11.13
N SER A 314 12.35 32.34 -11.36
CA SER A 314 11.99 31.89 -12.71
C SER A 314 12.01 33.05 -13.70
N PRO A 315 12.58 32.86 -14.90
CA PRO A 315 12.42 33.85 -15.95
C PRO A 315 10.96 33.94 -16.37
N LYS A 316 10.57 35.09 -16.91
CA LYS A 316 9.21 35.33 -17.39
C LYS A 316 9.08 34.80 -18.81
N ILE A 317 7.98 34.12 -19.09
CA ILE A 317 7.61 33.64 -20.42
C ILE A 317 6.49 34.53 -20.95
N ILE A 318 6.73 35.19 -22.09
CA ILE A 318 5.86 36.22 -22.66
C ILE A 318 5.33 35.77 -24.02
N ARG A 319 4.01 35.87 -24.21
CA ARG A 319 3.38 35.66 -25.52
C ARG A 319 3.41 36.94 -26.36
N VAL A 320 4.39 37.09 -27.23
CA VAL A 320 4.58 38.27 -28.09
C VAL A 320 3.64 38.26 -29.31
N GLY A 321 3.22 37.07 -29.76
CA GLY A 321 2.30 36.89 -30.89
C GLY A 321 1.50 35.59 -30.83
N SER A 322 0.68 35.31 -31.84
CA SER A 322 -0.20 34.13 -31.86
C SER A 322 0.57 32.81 -31.74
N SER A 323 1.79 32.73 -32.30
CA SER A 323 2.72 31.60 -32.14
C SER A 323 4.15 32.06 -31.85
N ASP A 324 4.30 33.26 -31.27
CA ASP A 324 5.59 33.81 -30.89
C ASP A 324 5.63 33.96 -29.37
N VAL A 325 6.46 33.15 -28.73
CA VAL A 325 6.69 33.16 -27.29
C VAL A 325 8.17 33.33 -27.06
N GLN A 326 8.50 34.17 -26.09
CA GLN A 326 9.86 34.53 -25.76
C GLN A 326 10.05 34.49 -24.24
N VAL A 327 11.27 34.25 -23.81
CA VAL A 327 11.67 34.35 -22.41
C VAL A 327 12.27 35.74 -22.20
N ASP A 328 11.75 36.46 -21.21
CA ASP A 328 12.33 37.67 -20.62
C ASP A 328 13.29 37.22 -19.53
N GLN A 329 14.59 37.26 -19.86
CA GLN A 329 15.67 36.76 -19.03
C GLN A 329 16.25 37.87 -18.16
N ASP A 330 16.31 39.11 -18.67
CA ASP A 330 16.89 40.25 -17.93
C ASP A 330 15.87 40.99 -17.04
N GLY A 331 14.60 40.66 -17.16
CA GLY A 331 13.52 41.18 -16.33
C GLY A 331 12.98 42.54 -16.78
N ASP A 332 13.34 43.03 -17.97
CA ASP A 332 12.92 44.33 -18.49
C ASP A 332 11.46 44.35 -19.00
N GLY A 333 10.81 43.19 -19.06
CA GLY A 333 9.44 43.01 -19.55
C GLY A 333 9.33 42.83 -21.06
N VAL A 334 10.46 42.67 -21.76
CA VAL A 334 10.59 42.41 -23.19
C VAL A 334 11.16 41.00 -23.38
N GLY A 335 10.73 40.32 -24.45
CA GLY A 335 11.27 39.00 -24.76
C GLY A 335 12.69 39.06 -25.32
N ASP A 336 13.58 38.24 -24.76
CA ASP A 336 14.99 38.11 -25.19
C ASP A 336 15.23 36.85 -26.02
N ILE A 337 14.73 35.72 -25.53
CA ILE A 337 15.05 34.39 -26.05
C ILE A 337 13.80 33.75 -26.63
N LYS A 338 13.77 33.59 -27.94
CA LYS A 338 12.63 32.97 -28.63
C LYS A 338 12.50 31.49 -28.30
N ILE A 339 11.30 31.07 -27.88
CA ILE A 339 10.94 29.66 -27.75
C ILE A 339 10.58 29.13 -29.15
N PRO A 340 11.29 28.12 -29.68
CA PRO A 340 11.04 27.59 -31.01
C PRO A 340 9.84 26.63 -31.06
N LEU A 341 8.69 27.17 -31.45
CA LEU A 341 7.41 26.44 -31.47
C LEU A 341 7.09 25.85 -32.85
N LYS A 342 7.97 24.99 -33.35
CA LYS A 342 7.90 24.44 -34.73
C LYS A 342 7.34 23.01 -34.81
N GLY A 343 6.60 22.57 -33.78
CA GLY A 343 6.03 21.21 -33.71
C GLY A 343 7.05 20.10 -33.45
N LYS A 344 8.28 20.46 -33.06
CA LYS A 344 9.30 19.55 -32.51
C LYS A 344 9.78 20.10 -31.18
N ALA A 345 10.10 19.21 -30.25
CA ALA A 345 10.70 19.58 -28.99
C ALA A 345 12.13 20.08 -29.25
N GLU A 346 12.39 21.33 -28.88
CA GLU A 346 13.68 21.99 -29.01
C GLU A 346 14.05 22.58 -27.64
N ALA A 347 15.33 22.54 -27.29
CA ALA A 347 15.80 23.04 -26.01
C ALA A 347 15.94 24.56 -26.03
N VAL A 348 15.55 25.19 -24.92
CA VAL A 348 15.72 26.61 -24.65
C VAL A 348 16.64 26.74 -23.46
N THR A 349 17.72 27.50 -23.62
CA THR A 349 18.69 27.78 -22.55
C THR A 349 18.51 29.20 -22.05
N VAL A 350 18.47 29.34 -20.73
CA VAL A 350 18.35 30.60 -20.02
C VAL A 350 19.36 30.63 -18.88
N LYS A 351 19.62 31.82 -18.33
CA LYS A 351 20.43 31.99 -17.12
C LYS A 351 19.52 32.16 -15.90
N LEU A 352 19.81 31.39 -14.85
CA LEU A 352 19.19 31.54 -13.53
C LEU A 352 20.21 32.10 -12.54
N GLY A 353 19.74 32.89 -11.58
CA GLY A 353 20.58 33.50 -10.55
C GLY A 353 21.39 34.71 -11.03
N GLU A 354 22.09 35.34 -10.10
CA GLU A 354 22.92 36.53 -10.31
C GLU A 354 24.33 36.30 -9.75
N GLY A 355 25.31 37.05 -10.25
CA GLY A 355 26.68 36.99 -9.73
C GLY A 355 27.29 35.58 -9.79
N GLU A 356 27.81 35.10 -8.66
CA GLU A 356 28.45 33.78 -8.54
C GLU A 356 27.45 32.61 -8.56
N ASP A 357 26.16 32.86 -8.32
CA ASP A 357 25.08 31.87 -8.40
C ASP A 357 24.49 31.73 -9.80
N GLN A 358 24.97 32.54 -10.75
CA GLN A 358 24.49 32.52 -12.13
C GLN A 358 24.86 31.21 -12.82
N ARG A 359 23.87 30.53 -13.39
CA ARG A 359 24.05 29.24 -14.07
C ARG A 359 23.14 29.08 -15.27
N ASP A 360 23.59 28.29 -16.24
CA ASP A 360 22.76 27.91 -17.38
C ASP A 360 21.74 26.85 -16.93
N TRP A 361 20.50 27.05 -17.37
CA TRP A 361 19.39 26.15 -17.13
C TRP A 361 18.64 25.92 -18.44
N SER A 362 18.13 24.73 -18.67
CA SER A 362 17.46 24.43 -19.95
C SER A 362 16.34 23.44 -19.86
N PHE A 363 15.33 23.69 -20.67
CA PHE A 363 14.16 22.84 -20.85
C PHE A 363 13.85 22.68 -22.33
N PHE A 364 13.36 21.50 -22.71
CA PHE A 364 12.70 21.28 -23.98
C PHE A 364 11.36 21.97 -23.94
N ALA A 365 10.96 22.60 -25.04
CA ALA A 365 9.65 23.21 -25.20
C ALA A 365 8.96 22.70 -26.47
N ILE A 366 7.66 22.44 -26.38
CA ILE A 366 6.82 22.07 -27.52
C ILE A 366 5.38 22.54 -27.31
N THR A 367 4.65 22.80 -28.39
CA THR A 367 3.20 23.03 -28.39
C THR A 367 2.47 21.86 -29.04
N GLY A 368 1.21 21.67 -28.68
CA GLY A 368 0.39 20.65 -29.31
C GLY A 368 -0.02 20.98 -30.75
N LEU A 369 -0.74 20.04 -31.36
CA LEU A 369 -1.16 20.08 -32.76
C LEU A 369 -2.68 20.26 -32.88
N GLU A 370 -3.14 20.70 -34.06
CA GLU A 370 -4.58 20.84 -34.35
C GLU A 370 -5.35 19.50 -34.22
N LYS A 371 -4.65 18.40 -34.53
CA LYS A 371 -5.15 17.03 -34.43
C LYS A 371 -4.18 16.23 -33.59
N ASP A 372 -4.40 16.27 -32.28
CA ASP A 372 -3.62 15.57 -31.28
C ASP A 372 -4.39 14.39 -30.68
N ASN A 373 -3.71 13.62 -29.83
CA ASN A 373 -4.33 12.53 -29.07
C ASN A 373 -4.13 12.70 -27.56
N TYR A 374 -5.23 12.66 -26.82
CA TYR A 374 -5.23 12.66 -25.37
C TYR A 374 -6.08 11.51 -24.85
N GLN A 375 -5.48 10.54 -24.15
CA GLN A 375 -6.19 9.34 -23.64
C GLN A 375 -6.93 8.54 -24.73
N GLY A 376 -6.43 8.54 -25.97
CA GLY A 376 -7.09 7.90 -27.10
C GLY A 376 -8.17 8.75 -27.78
N LEU A 377 -8.46 9.94 -27.26
CA LEU A 377 -9.42 10.89 -27.80
C LEU A 377 -8.71 11.92 -28.69
N GLN A 378 -9.32 12.25 -29.83
CA GLN A 378 -8.80 13.29 -30.71
C GLN A 378 -9.13 14.66 -30.14
N VAL A 379 -8.12 15.51 -29.97
CA VAL A 379 -8.26 16.86 -29.40
C VAL A 379 -7.46 17.89 -30.21
N ASN A 380 -7.79 19.17 -30.06
CA ASN A 380 -6.99 20.27 -30.56
C ASN A 380 -6.12 20.82 -29.41
N LEU A 381 -4.81 20.67 -29.53
CA LEU A 381 -3.82 21.22 -28.59
C LEU A 381 -2.96 22.31 -29.24
N ALA A 382 -3.31 22.77 -30.45
CA ALA A 382 -2.63 23.88 -31.10
C ALA A 382 -2.88 25.19 -30.35
N PRO A 383 -1.93 26.13 -30.38
CA PRO A 383 -2.16 27.49 -29.91
C PRO A 383 -3.37 28.14 -30.61
N VAL A 384 -4.24 28.79 -29.84
CA VAL A 384 -5.33 29.63 -30.34
C VAL A 384 -5.18 31.05 -29.81
N ASP A 385 -5.88 32.04 -30.37
CA ASP A 385 -5.66 33.45 -30.01
C ASP A 385 -5.86 33.73 -28.51
N ASP A 386 -6.82 33.06 -27.87
CA ASP A 386 -7.12 33.29 -26.45
C ASP A 386 -6.23 32.52 -25.48
N TYR A 387 -5.63 31.41 -25.93
CA TYR A 387 -4.93 30.49 -25.04
C TYR A 387 -3.89 29.63 -25.76
N MET A 388 -2.83 29.31 -25.03
CA MET A 388 -1.72 28.49 -25.50
C MET A 388 -1.08 27.71 -24.35
N THR A 389 -0.85 26.42 -24.57
CA THR A 389 -0.09 25.55 -23.66
C THR A 389 1.29 25.27 -24.26
N ILE A 390 2.33 25.44 -23.45
CA ILE A 390 3.69 24.99 -23.76
C ILE A 390 4.00 23.83 -22.82
N TYR A 391 4.40 22.70 -23.39
CA TYR A 391 4.82 21.51 -22.67
C TYR A 391 6.33 21.55 -22.51
N ILE A 392 6.82 21.42 -21.27
CA ILE A 392 8.23 21.55 -20.92
C ILE A 392 8.78 20.34 -20.17
N LEU A 393 10.05 20.01 -20.44
CA LEU A 393 10.77 18.89 -19.84
C LEU A 393 12.26 19.26 -19.67
N GLY A 394 12.95 18.77 -18.64
CA GLY A 394 14.38 19.06 -18.43
C GLY A 394 15.22 18.76 -19.68
N ALA A 395 16.07 19.71 -20.08
CA ALA A 395 16.99 19.62 -21.22
C ALA A 395 18.45 19.93 -20.87
N GLY A 396 18.72 20.56 -19.74
CA GLY A 396 20.09 20.81 -19.28
C GLY A 396 20.65 19.65 -18.47
N THR A 397 21.96 19.49 -18.49
CA THR A 397 22.70 18.54 -17.65
C THR A 397 23.94 19.21 -17.07
N MET A 398 24.29 18.88 -15.84
CA MET A 398 25.55 19.28 -15.20
C MET A 398 26.46 18.06 -15.13
N SER A 399 27.59 18.11 -15.83
CA SER A 399 28.47 16.96 -16.05
C SER A 399 29.83 17.15 -15.39
N GLY A 400 30.40 16.09 -14.81
CA GLY A 400 31.72 16.14 -14.17
C GLY A 400 32.29 14.76 -13.90
N LEU A 401 33.41 14.71 -13.17
CA LEU A 401 34.12 13.47 -12.82
C LEU A 401 34.09 13.25 -11.31
N VAL A 402 33.53 12.11 -10.87
CA VAL A 402 33.68 11.63 -9.50
C VAL A 402 34.71 10.50 -9.50
N GLY A 403 35.87 10.76 -8.92
CA GLY A 403 37.06 9.94 -9.19
C GLY A 403 37.42 10.02 -10.68
N GLU A 404 37.43 8.87 -11.35
CA GLU A 404 37.66 8.78 -12.80
C GLU A 404 36.37 8.57 -13.61
N THR A 405 35.21 8.50 -12.94
CA THR A 405 33.95 8.14 -13.59
C THR A 405 33.15 9.39 -13.97
N PRO A 406 32.81 9.56 -15.25
CA PRO A 406 31.90 10.62 -15.69
C PRO A 406 30.50 10.41 -15.16
N ILE A 407 29.92 11.52 -14.70
CA ILE A 407 28.53 11.61 -14.29
C ILE A 407 27.85 12.81 -14.97
N SER A 408 26.53 12.75 -15.11
CA SER A 408 25.71 13.92 -15.44
C SER A 408 24.42 13.96 -14.62
N ILE A 409 24.07 15.14 -14.15
CA ILE A 409 22.88 15.39 -13.31
C ILE A 409 21.88 16.19 -14.14
N THR A 410 20.62 15.75 -14.18
CA THR A 410 19.52 16.42 -14.89
C THR A 410 18.53 16.98 -13.88
N ASP A 411 18.17 18.26 -14.02
CA ASP A 411 17.05 18.88 -13.32
C ASP A 411 15.74 18.44 -14.00
N ASP A 412 15.15 17.38 -13.47
CA ASP A 412 13.96 16.73 -14.00
C ASP A 412 12.70 17.17 -13.22
N ASN A 413 12.86 17.71 -12.02
CA ASN A 413 11.76 18.29 -11.25
C ASN A 413 11.48 19.77 -11.65
N LEU A 414 12.36 20.36 -12.46
CA LEU A 414 12.29 21.71 -13.02
C LEU A 414 12.16 22.76 -11.92
N ASP A 415 13.04 22.71 -10.92
CA ASP A 415 13.17 23.71 -9.85
C ASP A 415 14.35 24.67 -10.05
N GLY A 416 15.17 24.44 -11.09
CA GLY A 416 16.32 25.24 -11.42
C GLY A 416 17.59 24.86 -10.67
N ILE A 417 17.59 23.79 -9.87
CA ILE A 417 18.74 23.31 -9.09
C ILE A 417 19.07 21.88 -9.55
N TYR A 418 20.27 21.66 -10.06
CA TYR A 418 20.68 20.31 -10.47
C TYR A 418 21.02 19.45 -9.26
N GLY A 419 20.30 18.34 -9.09
CA GLY A 419 20.44 17.38 -8.00
C GLY A 419 19.81 17.86 -6.70
N SER A 420 18.59 18.39 -6.77
CA SER A 420 17.83 18.82 -5.61
C SER A 420 17.00 17.66 -5.00
N PRO A 421 16.51 17.81 -3.75
CA PRO A 421 15.60 16.84 -3.15
C PRO A 421 14.32 16.65 -3.98
N PRO A 422 13.71 15.45 -3.99
CA PRO A 422 12.47 15.22 -4.70
C PRO A 422 11.31 16.10 -4.22
N MET A 423 10.47 16.51 -5.17
CA MET A 423 9.20 17.20 -4.93
C MET A 423 8.03 16.26 -5.20
N SER A 424 6.81 16.61 -4.78
CA SER A 424 5.62 15.80 -5.01
C SER A 424 4.39 16.66 -5.32
N TRP A 425 3.59 16.24 -6.30
CA TRP A 425 2.51 17.06 -6.84
C TRP A 425 1.23 16.25 -7.12
N GLY A 426 0.09 16.91 -6.95
CA GLY A 426 -1.22 16.40 -7.38
C GLY A 426 -1.41 16.60 -8.88
N PHE A 427 -0.94 15.66 -9.68
CA PHE A 427 -1.18 15.66 -11.12
C PHE A 427 -2.59 15.16 -11.48
N ILE A 428 -3.10 15.62 -12.62
CA ILE A 428 -4.33 15.07 -13.21
C ILE A 428 -4.17 13.56 -13.42
N GLY A 429 -5.23 12.82 -13.07
CA GLY A 429 -5.30 11.36 -13.18
C GLY A 429 -4.85 10.60 -11.94
N LEU A 430 -4.55 11.29 -10.84
CA LEU A 430 -4.36 10.70 -9.51
C LEU A 430 -5.68 10.71 -8.74
N THR A 431 -5.94 9.66 -7.96
CA THR A 431 -6.97 9.73 -6.92
C THR A 431 -6.63 10.83 -5.91
N GLU A 432 -7.66 11.50 -5.38
CA GLU A 432 -7.50 12.53 -4.34
C GLU A 432 -6.65 12.04 -3.15
N GLY A 433 -5.76 12.90 -2.66
CA GLY A 433 -4.83 12.59 -1.57
C GLY A 433 -3.53 11.90 -1.99
N TYR A 434 -3.39 11.48 -3.26
CA TYR A 434 -2.15 10.92 -3.79
C TYR A 434 -1.38 11.95 -4.62
N ASN A 435 -0.06 11.94 -4.46
CA ASN A 435 0.85 12.82 -5.18
C ASN A 435 1.90 12.00 -5.95
N GLN A 436 2.26 12.45 -7.14
CA GLN A 436 3.36 11.88 -7.91
C GLN A 436 4.67 12.58 -7.52
N PRO A 437 5.72 11.81 -7.18
CA PRO A 437 7.06 12.35 -7.04
C PRO A 437 7.67 12.83 -8.37
N THR A 438 8.41 13.93 -8.29
CA THR A 438 9.30 14.42 -9.37
C THR A 438 10.69 14.61 -8.77
N MET A 439 11.70 14.09 -9.44
CA MET A 439 13.06 14.08 -8.92
C MET A 439 14.06 14.21 -10.05
N ASP A 440 15.24 14.68 -9.67
CA ASP A 440 16.38 14.74 -10.57
C ASP A 440 16.96 13.38 -10.86
N ALA A 441 17.70 13.31 -11.97
CA ALA A 441 18.29 12.07 -12.44
C ALA A 441 19.81 12.19 -12.48
N LEU A 442 20.48 11.16 -11.97
CA LEU A 442 21.92 10.96 -12.06
C LEU A 442 22.21 9.93 -13.14
N LYS A 443 22.98 10.30 -14.14
CA LYS A 443 23.53 9.38 -15.13
C LYS A 443 24.99 9.10 -14.78
N VAL A 444 25.33 7.83 -14.67
CA VAL A 444 26.73 7.37 -14.56
C VAL A 444 27.16 6.80 -15.90
N GLU A 445 28.40 7.05 -16.31
CA GLU A 445 28.95 6.51 -17.55
C GLU A 445 28.77 4.98 -17.64
N GLY A 446 28.50 4.49 -18.85
CA GLY A 446 28.29 3.06 -19.12
C GLY A 446 26.88 2.55 -18.78
N GLU A 447 26.11 3.27 -17.96
CA GLU A 447 24.70 2.93 -17.74
C GLU A 447 23.86 3.30 -18.96
N LYS A 448 22.80 2.53 -19.26
CA LYS A 448 21.86 2.86 -20.36
C LYS A 448 20.79 3.86 -19.94
N ARG A 449 20.38 3.81 -18.68
CA ARG A 449 19.33 4.64 -18.08
C ARG A 449 19.94 5.42 -16.92
N ALA A 450 19.54 6.66 -16.73
CA ALA A 450 19.84 7.37 -15.49
C ALA A 450 19.23 6.64 -14.28
N ARG A 451 19.65 6.99 -13.08
CA ARG A 451 19.06 6.55 -11.83
C ARG A 451 18.51 7.77 -11.10
N PRO A 452 17.58 7.59 -10.14
CA PRO A 452 17.17 8.69 -9.29
C PRO A 452 18.39 9.38 -8.66
N TRP A 453 18.35 10.71 -8.56
CA TRP A 453 19.30 11.44 -7.72
C TRP A 453 19.21 10.91 -6.28
N SER A 454 20.37 10.64 -5.67
CA SER A 454 20.45 9.95 -4.38
C SER A 454 21.72 10.38 -3.66
N GLU A 455 21.57 10.78 -2.39
CA GLU A 455 22.67 11.20 -1.51
C GLU A 455 23.76 10.12 -1.45
N TYR A 456 23.38 8.85 -1.27
CA TYR A 456 24.31 7.73 -1.38
C TYR A 456 24.20 7.07 -2.75
N SER A 457 25.33 6.99 -3.43
CA SER A 457 25.41 6.55 -4.82
C SER A 457 26.68 5.75 -5.07
N GLN A 458 26.54 4.57 -5.67
CA GLN A 458 27.69 3.80 -6.16
C GLN A 458 28.16 4.38 -7.49
N ILE A 459 29.38 4.90 -7.56
CA ILE A 459 29.97 5.46 -8.78
C ILE A 459 31.26 4.69 -9.07
N GLY A 460 31.33 4.03 -10.22
CA GLY A 460 32.33 3.00 -10.47
C GLY A 460 32.21 1.87 -9.45
N ASP A 461 33.33 1.48 -8.84
CA ASP A 461 33.38 0.42 -7.83
C ASP A 461 33.26 0.92 -6.39
N ARG A 462 33.02 2.23 -6.18
CA ARG A 462 33.02 2.87 -4.85
C ARG A 462 31.69 3.51 -4.53
N TRP A 463 31.41 3.63 -3.23
CA TRP A 463 30.26 4.36 -2.71
C TRP A 463 30.66 5.79 -2.35
N TYR A 464 29.81 6.74 -2.73
CA TYR A 464 29.98 8.14 -2.39
C TYR A 464 28.74 8.69 -1.71
N LYS A 465 28.96 9.56 -0.74
CA LYS A 465 28.00 10.53 -0.25
C LYS A 465 28.10 11.80 -1.11
N LEU A 466 27.00 12.23 -1.67
CA LEU A 466 26.90 13.32 -2.64
C LEU A 466 26.08 14.47 -2.06
N SER A 467 26.55 15.70 -2.24
CA SER A 467 25.80 16.92 -1.93
C SER A 467 26.01 17.96 -3.02
N THR A 468 24.94 18.56 -3.51
CA THR A 468 25.01 19.61 -4.52
C THR A 468 25.30 20.96 -3.87
N VAL A 469 26.08 21.79 -4.57
CA VAL A 469 26.43 23.15 -4.13
C VAL A 469 26.20 24.14 -5.27
N ASN A 470 26.02 25.41 -4.94
CA ASN A 470 25.90 26.52 -5.91
C ASN A 470 24.86 26.27 -7.00
N GLY A 471 23.63 25.90 -6.61
CA GLY A 471 22.55 25.60 -7.54
C GLY A 471 22.78 24.36 -8.42
N GLY A 472 23.71 23.47 -8.02
CA GLY A 472 24.07 22.26 -8.75
C GLY A 472 25.14 22.46 -9.83
N THR A 473 25.83 23.60 -9.83
CA THR A 473 27.04 23.82 -10.66
C THR A 473 28.30 23.18 -10.07
N GLY A 474 28.24 22.77 -8.80
CA GLY A 474 29.26 21.98 -8.15
C GLY A 474 28.67 20.82 -7.37
N LEU A 475 29.52 19.83 -7.11
CA LEU A 475 29.17 18.64 -6.34
C LEU A 475 30.26 18.38 -5.29
N GLU A 476 29.85 18.14 -4.06
CA GLU A 476 30.72 17.58 -3.03
C GLU A 476 30.55 16.07 -3.02
N ALA A 477 31.65 15.35 -3.26
CA ALA A 477 31.69 13.90 -3.22
C ALA A 477 32.61 13.44 -2.10
N THR A 478 32.08 12.65 -1.18
CA THR A 478 32.85 12.05 -0.08
C THR A 478 32.76 10.54 -0.18
N GLU A 479 33.90 9.85 -0.29
CA GLU A 479 33.91 8.38 -0.30
C GLU A 479 33.32 7.85 1.02
N ALA A 480 32.40 6.89 0.91
CA ALA A 480 31.64 6.34 2.01
C ALA A 480 31.90 4.84 2.16
N THR A 481 32.15 4.39 3.39
CA THR A 481 32.18 2.97 3.72
C THR A 481 30.76 2.54 4.06
N VAL A 482 30.15 1.75 3.17
CA VAL A 482 28.76 1.32 3.27
C VAL A 482 28.70 -0.18 3.53
N LYS A 483 28.03 -0.58 4.61
CA LYS A 483 27.56 -1.96 4.76
C LYS A 483 26.39 -2.16 3.82
N THR A 484 26.47 -3.10 2.89
CA THR A 484 25.46 -3.26 1.85
C THR A 484 24.70 -4.57 1.98
N GLY A 485 23.44 -4.54 1.56
CA GLY A 485 22.65 -5.73 1.24
C GLY A 485 22.05 -5.56 -0.16
N ARG A 486 21.07 -6.40 -0.52
CA ARG A 486 20.46 -6.40 -1.85
C ARG A 486 18.95 -6.29 -1.79
N LEU A 487 18.39 -5.43 -2.63
CA LEU A 487 16.95 -5.38 -2.91
C LEU A 487 16.66 -6.08 -4.22
N LYS A 488 15.83 -7.12 -4.18
CA LYS A 488 15.44 -7.88 -5.36
C LYS A 488 13.95 -7.71 -5.65
N LEU A 489 13.64 -7.11 -6.80
CA LEU A 489 12.26 -6.98 -7.26
C LEU A 489 11.69 -8.33 -7.72
N SER A 490 10.60 -8.76 -7.09
CA SER A 490 9.75 -9.87 -7.51
C SER A 490 8.42 -9.31 -8.00
N PHE A 491 8.29 -9.12 -9.32
CA PHE A 491 7.13 -8.49 -9.93
C PHE A 491 6.30 -9.47 -10.76
N LYS A 492 5.00 -9.60 -10.48
CA LYS A 492 4.06 -10.39 -11.29
C LYS A 492 3.15 -9.47 -12.11
N GLY A 493 3.17 -9.55 -13.43
CA GLY A 493 2.29 -8.73 -14.29
C GLY A 493 3.06 -8.00 -15.41
N PRO A 494 2.60 -6.83 -15.87
CA PRO A 494 3.34 -6.08 -16.89
C PRO A 494 4.72 -5.70 -16.35
N LYS A 495 5.75 -5.83 -17.20
CA LYS A 495 7.12 -5.54 -16.79
C LYS A 495 7.22 -4.05 -16.37
N PRO A 496 7.67 -3.74 -15.14
CA PRO A 496 7.91 -2.37 -14.75
C PRO A 496 9.09 -1.80 -15.56
N ASN A 497 8.96 -0.53 -15.95
CA ASN A 497 10.04 0.21 -16.58
C ASN A 497 11.11 0.54 -15.52
N TRP A 498 10.69 1.11 -14.40
CA TRP A 498 11.51 1.41 -13.22
C TRP A 498 10.67 1.31 -11.93
N VAL A 499 11.34 1.04 -10.81
CA VAL A 499 10.73 0.98 -9.46
C VAL A 499 11.73 1.55 -8.47
N VAL A 500 11.41 2.67 -7.86
CA VAL A 500 12.28 3.39 -6.94
C VAL A 500 11.84 3.15 -5.50
N LEU A 501 12.79 2.68 -4.68
CA LEU A 501 12.63 2.64 -3.22
C LEU A 501 13.41 3.79 -2.58
N GLN A 502 12.84 4.40 -1.54
CA GLN A 502 13.47 5.42 -0.71
C GLN A 502 13.94 4.78 0.60
N GLY A 503 15.14 5.14 1.06
CA GLY A 503 15.59 4.80 2.41
C GLY A 503 14.76 5.49 3.49
N SER A 504 15.04 5.21 4.75
CA SER A 504 14.38 5.85 5.90
C SER A 504 15.44 6.24 6.94
N GLY A 505 15.05 7.09 7.90
CA GLY A 505 15.98 7.64 8.91
C GLY A 505 17.20 8.26 8.25
N ALA A 506 18.39 7.77 8.56
CA ALA A 506 19.64 8.32 8.03
C ALA A 506 19.87 8.10 6.52
N LEU A 507 18.98 7.37 5.85
CA LEU A 507 18.97 7.15 4.40
C LEU A 507 17.78 7.82 3.71
N GLU A 508 17.08 8.75 4.37
CA GLU A 508 15.86 9.38 3.83
C GLU A 508 16.05 10.08 2.47
N ASN A 509 17.26 10.57 2.19
CA ASN A 509 17.62 11.20 0.90
C ASN A 509 18.28 10.22 -0.09
N SER A 510 18.12 8.91 0.13
CA SER A 510 18.67 7.87 -0.73
C SER A 510 17.57 7.14 -1.51
N TYR A 511 17.76 7.03 -2.82
CA TYR A 511 16.76 6.51 -3.76
C TYR A 511 17.41 5.50 -4.71
N PHE A 512 16.76 4.35 -4.89
CA PHE A 512 17.33 3.25 -5.68
C PHE A 512 16.31 2.64 -6.65
N ASP A 513 16.62 2.64 -7.95
CA ASP A 513 15.83 1.93 -8.97
C ASP A 513 16.14 0.42 -8.94
N ILE A 514 15.30 -0.35 -8.26
CA ILE A 514 15.49 -1.80 -8.07
C ILE A 514 15.13 -2.63 -9.29
N SER A 515 14.53 -2.03 -10.33
CA SER A 515 14.17 -2.74 -11.57
C SER A 515 15.38 -3.17 -12.39
N LYS A 516 16.51 -2.47 -12.25
CA LYS A 516 17.76 -2.73 -13.00
C LYS A 516 18.48 -3.99 -12.53
N GLY A 517 18.32 -4.38 -11.26
CA GLY A 517 19.05 -5.51 -10.66
C GLY A 517 18.62 -6.89 -11.16
N GLY A 518 17.44 -6.99 -11.78
CA GLY A 518 16.90 -8.25 -12.28
C GLY A 518 16.90 -9.36 -11.21
N SER A 519 17.36 -10.56 -11.58
CA SER A 519 17.40 -11.70 -10.66
C SER A 519 18.47 -11.58 -9.56
N LYS A 520 19.48 -10.73 -9.74
CA LYS A 520 20.59 -10.50 -8.81
C LYS A 520 20.28 -9.45 -7.74
N GLY A 521 19.24 -8.63 -7.95
CA GLY A 521 18.94 -7.48 -7.11
C GLY A 521 19.93 -6.32 -7.28
N VAL A 522 19.57 -5.18 -6.72
CA VAL A 522 20.41 -3.97 -6.66
C VAL A 522 21.05 -3.90 -5.28
N GLU A 523 22.35 -3.61 -5.26
CA GLU A 523 23.08 -3.39 -4.02
C GLU A 523 22.74 -2.01 -3.45
N VAL A 524 22.43 -1.97 -2.16
CA VAL A 524 22.05 -0.75 -1.44
C VAL A 524 22.64 -0.76 -0.03
N PRO A 525 22.79 0.40 0.63
CA PRO A 525 23.11 0.45 2.05
C PRO A 525 22.16 -0.42 2.89
N ALA A 526 22.66 -1.11 3.90
CA ALA A 526 21.82 -1.79 4.88
C ALA A 526 20.93 -0.75 5.60
N GLY A 527 19.65 -1.05 5.78
CA GLY A 527 18.67 -0.10 6.29
C GLY A 527 17.24 -0.48 5.91
N THR A 528 16.28 0.39 6.24
CA THR A 528 14.87 0.19 5.93
C THR A 528 14.48 1.02 4.70
N TYR A 529 13.71 0.40 3.81
CA TYR A 529 13.28 0.98 2.54
C TYR A 529 11.77 0.94 2.38
N LYS A 530 11.21 2.00 1.78
CA LYS A 530 9.78 2.08 1.42
C LYS A 530 9.62 2.32 -0.08
N LEU A 531 8.49 1.89 -0.63
CA LEU A 531 8.15 2.17 -2.02
C LEU A 531 7.97 3.68 -2.17
N TYR A 532 8.76 4.29 -3.05
CA TYR A 532 8.63 5.71 -3.33
C TYR A 532 7.70 5.90 -4.52
N PHE A 533 8.05 5.34 -5.68
CA PHE A 533 7.22 5.34 -6.88
C PHE A 533 7.81 4.40 -7.95
N GLY A 534 7.05 4.14 -9.01
CA GLY A 534 7.46 3.30 -10.12
C GLY A 534 6.66 3.58 -11.39
N GLU A 535 6.98 2.88 -12.47
CA GLU A 535 6.17 2.91 -13.69
C GLU A 535 6.06 1.51 -14.27
N VAL A 536 4.85 1.13 -14.65
CA VAL A 536 4.62 0.05 -15.62
C VAL A 536 4.30 0.64 -16.98
N ARG A 537 4.89 0.08 -18.03
CA ARG A 537 4.74 0.59 -19.40
C ARG A 537 4.62 -0.55 -20.41
N LYS A 538 3.80 -0.34 -21.44
CA LYS A 538 3.71 -1.20 -22.61
C LYS A 538 3.40 -0.38 -23.86
N GLY A 539 3.98 -0.76 -25.00
CA GLY A 539 3.77 -0.06 -26.27
C GLY A 539 4.93 0.86 -26.62
N LYS A 540 4.77 1.65 -27.68
CA LYS A 540 5.78 2.58 -28.20
C LYS A 540 5.09 3.86 -28.69
N LYS A 541 5.77 5.00 -28.57
CA LYS A 541 5.30 6.31 -29.07
C LYS A 541 3.86 6.59 -28.61
N GLN A 542 2.99 7.02 -29.51
CA GLN A 542 1.58 7.32 -29.24
C GLN A 542 0.72 6.12 -28.79
N GLN A 543 1.18 4.89 -29.00
CA GLN A 543 0.50 3.66 -28.51
C GLN A 543 0.99 3.23 -27.13
N THR A 544 1.81 4.05 -26.48
CA THR A 544 2.27 3.79 -25.12
C THR A 544 1.10 3.82 -24.16
N MET A 545 1.01 2.77 -23.36
CA MET A 545 0.16 2.66 -22.19
C MET A 545 1.08 2.62 -20.98
N LYS A 546 0.77 3.40 -19.96
CA LYS A 546 1.56 3.40 -18.73
C LYS A 546 0.69 3.72 -17.52
N SER A 547 1.17 3.32 -16.36
CA SER A 547 0.56 3.64 -15.08
C SER A 547 1.67 3.84 -14.05
N LEU A 548 1.46 4.83 -13.20
CA LEU A 548 2.35 5.20 -12.11
C LEU A 548 2.13 4.23 -10.95
N ILE A 549 3.21 3.65 -10.43
CA ILE A 549 3.16 2.85 -9.21
C ILE A 549 3.37 3.80 -8.04
N LEU A 550 2.45 3.85 -7.09
CA LEU A 550 2.56 4.61 -5.84
C LEU A 550 2.35 3.69 -4.63
N PRO A 551 2.94 4.00 -3.47
CA PRO A 551 2.60 3.29 -2.24
C PRO A 551 1.13 3.52 -1.87
N GLY A 552 0.45 2.48 -1.40
CA GLY A 552 -0.83 2.60 -0.70
C GLY A 552 -0.64 2.69 0.81
N ALA A 553 -1.72 2.98 1.54
CA ALA A 553 -1.69 3.14 3.00
C ALA A 553 -1.15 1.90 3.76
N LYS A 554 -1.22 0.72 3.15
CA LYS A 554 -0.77 -0.56 3.72
C LYS A 554 0.50 -1.10 3.09
N THR A 555 1.14 -0.36 2.18
CA THR A 555 2.36 -0.83 1.52
C THR A 555 3.45 -1.05 2.57
N PRO A 556 4.05 -2.25 2.63
CA PRO A 556 5.03 -2.57 3.66
C PRO A 556 6.36 -1.84 3.42
N MET A 557 7.19 -1.86 4.45
CA MET A 557 8.60 -1.47 4.37
C MET A 557 9.47 -2.74 4.35
N TRP A 558 10.64 -2.62 3.76
CA TRP A 558 11.60 -3.72 3.60
C TRP A 558 12.88 -3.41 4.35
N ASP A 559 13.29 -4.31 5.25
CA ASP A 559 14.59 -4.20 5.93
C ASP A 559 15.65 -4.95 5.12
N VAL A 560 16.77 -4.28 4.91
CA VAL A 560 17.95 -4.81 4.23
C VAL A 560 19.05 -4.99 5.26
N THR A 561 19.42 -6.24 5.51
CA THR A 561 20.55 -6.60 6.37
C THR A 561 21.82 -6.73 5.54
N GLU A 562 22.97 -6.44 6.14
CA GLU A 562 24.29 -6.59 5.52
C GLU A 562 24.49 -8.00 4.94
N GLY A 563 24.88 -8.10 3.67
CA GLY A 563 25.13 -9.34 2.95
C GLY A 563 23.87 -10.12 2.53
N GLU A 564 22.68 -9.74 2.99
CA GLU A 564 21.44 -10.45 2.69
C GLU A 564 20.71 -9.89 1.46
N THR A 565 19.80 -10.69 0.90
CA THR A 565 18.91 -10.28 -0.18
C THR A 565 17.48 -10.22 0.31
N THR A 566 16.93 -9.01 0.35
CA THR A 566 15.53 -8.76 0.68
C THR A 566 14.69 -8.73 -0.60
N VAL A 567 13.62 -9.53 -0.63
CA VAL A 567 12.72 -9.62 -1.77
C VAL A 567 11.59 -8.60 -1.64
N VAL A 568 11.51 -7.69 -2.61
CA VAL A 568 10.45 -6.69 -2.74
C VAL A 568 9.38 -7.28 -3.65
N LYS A 569 8.28 -7.77 -3.08
CA LYS A 569 7.14 -8.30 -3.84
C LYS A 569 6.24 -7.14 -4.27
N LEU A 570 5.93 -7.06 -5.56
CA LEU A 570 4.98 -6.09 -6.14
C LEU A 570 4.27 -6.76 -7.33
N GLY A 571 3.24 -6.12 -7.89
CA GLY A 571 2.46 -6.64 -8.98
C GLY A 571 1.25 -7.45 -8.50
N GLY A 572 0.94 -8.50 -9.23
CA GLY A 572 -0.23 -9.34 -8.98
C GLY A 572 -0.06 -10.31 -7.80
N PRO A 573 -1.16 -10.89 -7.29
CA PRO A 573 -2.53 -10.73 -7.76
C PRO A 573 -3.01 -9.29 -7.66
N PHE A 574 -3.71 -8.85 -8.71
CA PHE A 574 -4.24 -7.50 -8.79
C PHE A 574 -5.67 -7.48 -8.25
N ASP A 575 -6.03 -6.38 -7.60
CA ASP A 575 -7.37 -6.06 -7.10
C ASP A 575 -7.79 -4.67 -7.63
N LEU A 576 -9.03 -4.25 -7.36
CA LEU A 576 -9.54 -2.90 -7.63
C LEU A 576 -10.00 -2.27 -6.32
N ALA A 577 -9.39 -1.14 -5.96
CA ALA A 577 -9.93 -0.28 -4.91
C ALA A 577 -10.86 0.76 -5.54
N PHE A 578 -11.97 1.05 -4.85
CA PHE A 578 -13.00 2.00 -5.28
C PHE A 578 -13.86 2.41 -4.07
N ALA A 579 -14.52 3.56 -4.21
CA ALA A 579 -15.47 4.11 -3.27
C ALA A 579 -16.89 4.02 -3.85
N ILE A 580 -17.87 3.90 -2.95
CA ILE A 580 -19.29 3.85 -3.30
C ILE A 580 -20.07 4.83 -2.43
N ASP A 581 -21.10 5.43 -3.02
CA ASP A 581 -22.15 6.13 -2.29
C ASP A 581 -23.42 5.29 -2.34
N VAL A 582 -23.94 4.91 -1.16
CA VAL A 582 -25.15 4.10 -1.04
C VAL A 582 -26.33 5.01 -0.68
N GLU A 583 -27.29 5.12 -1.59
CA GLU A 583 -28.54 5.85 -1.39
C GLU A 583 -29.69 4.87 -1.10
N GLU A 584 -30.91 5.33 -0.81
CA GLU A 584 -32.03 4.42 -0.49
C GLU A 584 -32.34 3.43 -1.62
N GLN A 585 -32.36 3.91 -2.87
CA GLN A 585 -32.76 3.14 -4.05
C GLN A 585 -31.63 2.91 -5.05
N SER A 586 -30.43 3.42 -4.80
CA SER A 586 -29.33 3.36 -5.76
C SER A 586 -27.98 3.14 -5.08
N ILE A 587 -27.02 2.59 -5.82
CA ILE A 587 -25.61 2.57 -5.42
C ILE A 587 -24.83 3.27 -6.53
N LYS A 588 -24.09 4.32 -6.16
CA LYS A 588 -23.21 5.02 -7.08
C LYS A 588 -21.78 4.56 -6.85
N VAL A 589 -21.19 3.95 -7.86
CA VAL A 589 -19.75 3.63 -7.87
C VAL A 589 -19.00 4.84 -8.41
N LEU A 590 -18.08 5.38 -7.61
CA LEU A 590 -17.36 6.62 -7.94
C LEU A 590 -16.21 6.34 -8.90
N GLY A 591 -16.34 6.78 -10.15
CA GLY A 591 -15.37 6.50 -11.20
C GLY A 591 -13.95 6.97 -10.92
N ARG A 592 -13.81 8.18 -10.35
CA ARG A 592 -12.51 8.79 -9.97
C ARG A 592 -11.77 8.06 -8.83
N SER A 593 -12.46 7.16 -8.13
CA SER A 593 -11.86 6.35 -7.06
C SER A 593 -11.33 5.00 -7.53
N VAL A 594 -11.68 4.57 -8.76
CA VAL A 594 -11.35 3.24 -9.27
C VAL A 594 -9.87 3.17 -9.63
N VAL A 595 -9.11 2.42 -8.84
CA VAL A 595 -7.68 2.19 -9.04
C VAL A 595 -7.35 0.70 -9.02
N VAL A 596 -6.33 0.29 -9.75
CA VAL A 596 -5.77 -1.07 -9.60
C VAL A 596 -4.82 -1.09 -8.42
N THR A 597 -4.89 -2.12 -7.59
CA THR A 597 -3.96 -2.36 -6.49
C THR A 597 -3.23 -3.67 -6.68
N GLY A 598 -2.02 -3.78 -6.13
CA GLY A 598 -1.22 -5.00 -6.18
C GLY A 598 -1.09 -5.71 -4.84
N VAL A 599 -0.28 -6.77 -4.85
CA VAL A 599 -0.13 -7.73 -3.75
C VAL A 599 0.41 -7.10 -2.47
N SER A 600 1.21 -6.04 -2.58
CA SER A 600 1.77 -5.32 -1.44
C SER A 600 1.09 -3.98 -1.27
N HIS A 601 -0.19 -3.92 -1.64
CA HIS A 601 -1.06 -2.75 -1.53
C HIS A 601 -0.55 -1.51 -2.26
N GLU A 602 0.43 -1.65 -3.16
CA GLU A 602 0.81 -0.57 -4.06
C GLU A 602 -0.33 -0.28 -5.04
N ARG A 603 -0.42 0.98 -5.45
CA ARG A 603 -1.50 1.50 -6.31
C ARG A 603 -0.94 1.80 -7.70
N TYR A 604 -1.75 1.52 -8.71
CA TYR A 604 -1.45 1.78 -10.11
C TYR A 604 -2.30 2.94 -10.61
N GLU A 605 -1.77 4.13 -10.40
CA GLU A 605 -2.39 5.43 -10.59
C GLU A 605 -2.07 6.00 -11.98
N ARG A 606 -2.67 7.16 -12.31
CA ARG A 606 -2.38 7.96 -13.50
C ARG A 606 -2.27 7.10 -14.77
N SER A 607 -3.33 6.36 -15.07
CA SER A 607 -3.37 5.45 -16.22
C SER A 607 -3.46 6.22 -17.53
N TRP A 608 -2.44 6.10 -18.39
CA TRP A 608 -2.42 6.69 -19.73
C TRP A 608 -2.75 5.66 -20.81
N ASN A 609 -3.71 5.96 -21.67
CA ASN A 609 -4.23 5.11 -22.75
C ASN A 609 -4.77 3.74 -22.30
N CYS A 610 -4.93 3.53 -21.00
CA CYS A 610 -5.35 2.28 -20.39
C CYS A 610 -6.36 2.47 -19.26
N VAL A 611 -7.21 3.49 -19.30
CA VAL A 611 -8.27 3.70 -18.31
C VAL A 611 -9.15 2.44 -18.13
N THR A 612 -9.48 2.14 -16.88
CA THR A 612 -10.26 0.97 -16.44
C THR A 612 -11.65 0.95 -17.08
N LYS A 613 -11.97 -0.12 -17.83
CA LYS A 613 -13.32 -0.39 -18.37
C LYS A 613 -13.98 -1.49 -17.55
N ALA A 614 -14.53 -1.10 -16.41
CA ALA A 614 -15.04 -2.00 -15.40
C ALA A 614 -16.56 -2.26 -15.54
N GLU A 615 -17.03 -3.37 -15.00
CA GLU A 615 -18.44 -3.69 -14.79
C GLU A 615 -18.70 -3.75 -13.28
N ALA A 616 -19.61 -2.93 -12.78
CA ALA A 616 -20.00 -2.90 -11.37
C ALA A 616 -21.24 -3.76 -11.16
N ALA A 617 -21.23 -4.61 -10.14
CA ALA A 617 -22.39 -5.39 -9.71
C ALA A 617 -22.57 -5.23 -8.20
N TYR A 618 -23.81 -5.38 -7.71
CA TYR A 618 -24.09 -5.42 -6.29
C TYR A 618 -24.76 -6.74 -5.91
N ARG A 619 -24.71 -7.08 -4.64
CA ARG A 619 -25.47 -8.19 -4.06
C ARG A 619 -25.95 -7.81 -2.68
N LYS A 620 -26.98 -8.49 -2.18
CA LYS A 620 -27.24 -8.52 -0.73
C LYS A 620 -26.02 -9.13 -0.03
N ALA A 621 -25.59 -8.55 1.08
CA ALA A 621 -24.43 -9.03 1.83
C ALA A 621 -24.50 -10.55 2.11
N GLY A 622 -23.38 -11.25 1.90
CA GLY A 622 -23.28 -12.70 2.02
C GLY A 622 -24.00 -13.53 0.94
N ALA A 623 -24.70 -12.93 -0.03
CA ALA A 623 -25.36 -13.68 -1.09
C ALA A 623 -24.36 -14.31 -2.07
N LYS A 624 -24.67 -15.49 -2.61
CA LYS A 624 -23.77 -16.18 -3.56
C LYS A 624 -23.74 -15.57 -4.97
N ARG A 625 -24.76 -14.78 -5.34
CA ARG A 625 -24.92 -14.23 -6.69
C ARG A 625 -25.14 -12.72 -6.61
N GLY A 626 -24.40 -11.98 -7.43
CA GLY A 626 -24.64 -10.56 -7.67
C GLY A 626 -25.66 -10.29 -8.76
N SER A 627 -26.00 -9.02 -8.88
CA SER A 627 -26.79 -8.45 -9.95
C SER A 627 -26.07 -8.58 -11.29
N LYS A 628 -26.76 -8.23 -12.38
CA LYS A 628 -26.11 -8.09 -13.67
C LYS A 628 -25.15 -6.90 -13.60
N GLY A 629 -23.92 -7.10 -14.05
CA GLY A 629 -22.91 -6.04 -14.10
C GLY A 629 -23.32 -4.87 -15.01
N GLU A 630 -23.28 -3.67 -14.47
CA GLU A 630 -23.48 -2.40 -15.18
C GLU A 630 -22.13 -1.86 -15.63
N LYS A 631 -22.03 -1.44 -16.89
CA LYS A 631 -20.74 -1.01 -17.46
C LYS A 631 -20.42 0.42 -17.04
N MET A 632 -19.23 0.63 -16.51
CA MET A 632 -18.70 1.96 -16.32
C MET A 632 -18.27 2.56 -17.65
N ALA A 633 -18.92 3.65 -18.06
CA ALA A 633 -18.62 4.33 -19.30
C ALA A 633 -17.25 5.01 -19.23
N LEU A 634 -16.62 5.23 -20.39
CA LEU A 634 -15.49 6.15 -20.50
C LEU A 634 -15.96 7.42 -21.20
N LEU A 635 -15.25 8.51 -20.94
CA LEU A 635 -15.41 9.74 -21.71
C LEU A 635 -15.19 9.46 -23.21
N SER A 636 -16.05 10.02 -24.05
CA SER A 636 -16.01 9.84 -25.52
C SER A 636 -15.57 11.09 -26.29
N VAL A 637 -15.70 12.26 -25.68
CA VAL A 637 -15.28 13.57 -26.20
C VAL A 637 -14.84 14.42 -25.01
N ILE A 638 -13.75 15.18 -25.15
CA ILE A 638 -13.32 16.17 -24.16
C ILE A 638 -13.89 17.52 -24.58
N ASP A 639 -14.78 18.09 -23.76
CA ASP A 639 -15.38 19.41 -23.97
C ASP A 639 -14.97 20.43 -22.91
N LYS A 640 -14.85 20.03 -21.64
CA LYS A 640 -14.41 20.91 -20.53
C LYS A 640 -13.58 20.22 -19.45
N GLU A 641 -13.94 19.00 -19.06
CA GLU A 641 -13.32 18.30 -17.92
C GLU A 641 -12.24 17.30 -18.38
N TRP A 642 -11.01 17.81 -18.60
CA TRP A 642 -9.87 16.98 -19.02
C TRP A 642 -9.54 15.84 -18.04
N GLU A 643 -9.85 16.03 -16.76
CA GLU A 643 -9.64 15.06 -15.70
C GLU A 643 -10.48 13.79 -15.89
N ASP A 644 -11.69 13.90 -16.43
CA ASP A 644 -12.59 12.76 -16.63
C ASP A 644 -12.05 11.78 -17.66
N ALA A 645 -11.13 12.20 -18.53
CA ALA A 645 -10.47 11.31 -19.48
C ALA A 645 -9.51 10.31 -18.80
N TRP A 646 -9.20 10.48 -17.51
CA TRP A 646 -8.26 9.62 -16.77
C TRP A 646 -8.94 8.51 -15.97
N PHE A 647 -10.26 8.59 -15.81
CA PHE A 647 -11.03 7.68 -14.97
C PHE A 647 -12.21 7.09 -15.74
N PRO A 648 -12.72 5.92 -15.34
CA PRO A 648 -14.09 5.57 -15.72
C PRO A 648 -15.05 6.64 -15.19
N LEU A 649 -16.17 6.85 -15.87
CA LEU A 649 -17.26 7.68 -15.38
C LEU A 649 -18.00 6.94 -14.25
N SER A 650 -18.47 7.70 -13.26
CA SER A 650 -19.29 7.16 -12.18
C SER A 650 -20.53 6.48 -12.73
N THR A 651 -20.94 5.38 -12.11
CA THR A 651 -22.06 4.56 -12.57
C THR A 651 -23.02 4.30 -11.43
N THR A 652 -24.30 4.50 -11.69
CA THR A 652 -25.38 4.24 -10.74
C THR A 652 -26.02 2.89 -11.05
N ILE A 653 -26.21 2.07 -10.02
CA ILE A 653 -26.88 0.79 -10.09
C ILE A 653 -28.15 0.86 -9.25
N GLU A 654 -29.30 0.58 -9.87
CA GLU A 654 -30.59 0.57 -9.18
C GLU A 654 -30.71 -0.61 -8.22
N LYS A 655 -31.04 -0.30 -6.96
CA LYS A 655 -31.34 -1.29 -5.91
C LYS A 655 -32.81 -1.67 -5.94
N LYS A 656 -33.09 -2.89 -5.51
CA LYS A 656 -34.45 -3.23 -5.08
C LYS A 656 -34.69 -2.57 -3.71
N ALA A 657 -35.82 -1.88 -3.56
CA ALA A 657 -36.16 -0.97 -2.44
C ALA A 657 -36.19 -1.58 -1.01
N ALA A 658 -35.69 -2.81 -0.81
CA ALA A 658 -35.68 -3.51 0.48
C ALA A 658 -34.28 -3.99 0.92
N GLU A 659 -33.21 -3.67 0.20
CA GLU A 659 -31.86 -4.17 0.49
C GLU A 659 -30.99 -3.07 1.13
N ALA A 660 -30.97 -3.04 2.47
CA ALA A 660 -30.18 -2.09 3.25
C ALA A 660 -28.70 -2.50 3.38
N ASP A 661 -28.41 -3.80 3.38
CA ASP A 661 -27.04 -4.35 3.50
C ASP A 661 -26.60 -4.95 2.16
N VAL A 662 -25.80 -4.17 1.43
CA VAL A 662 -25.33 -4.50 0.08
C VAL A 662 -23.82 -4.55 0.05
N GLU A 663 -23.30 -5.41 -0.81
CA GLU A 663 -21.90 -5.45 -1.18
C GLU A 663 -21.77 -5.17 -2.67
N VAL A 664 -20.73 -4.44 -3.06
CA VAL A 664 -20.40 -4.10 -4.44
C VAL A 664 -19.13 -4.80 -4.86
N GLN A 665 -19.10 -5.25 -6.11
CA GLN A 665 -17.90 -5.76 -6.76
C GLN A 665 -17.73 -5.06 -8.09
N ILE A 666 -16.48 -4.77 -8.45
CA ILE A 666 -16.12 -4.32 -9.78
C ILE A 666 -15.27 -5.39 -10.46
N VAL A 667 -15.64 -5.73 -11.69
CA VAL A 667 -14.95 -6.72 -12.52
C VAL A 667 -14.44 -6.07 -13.79
N MET A 668 -13.17 -6.29 -14.07
CA MET A 668 -12.54 -5.91 -15.31
C MET A 668 -12.08 -7.15 -16.07
N LYS A 669 -12.81 -7.50 -17.13
CA LYS A 669 -12.54 -8.71 -17.91
C LYS A 669 -11.18 -8.67 -18.64
N LYS A 670 -10.74 -7.49 -19.08
CA LYS A 670 -9.50 -7.31 -19.84
C LYS A 670 -8.96 -5.88 -19.74
N HIS A 671 -8.22 -5.57 -18.69
CA HIS A 671 -7.40 -4.38 -18.61
C HIS A 671 -6.28 -4.42 -19.65
N LYS A 672 -5.96 -3.28 -20.27
CA LYS A 672 -4.94 -3.24 -21.33
C LYS A 672 -3.52 -3.53 -20.83
N LEU A 673 -3.24 -3.22 -19.56
CA LEU A 673 -1.94 -3.51 -18.90
C LEU A 673 -1.98 -4.74 -17.98
N PHE A 674 -3.06 -4.93 -17.22
CA PHE A 674 -3.08 -5.81 -16.06
C PHE A 674 -3.91 -7.10 -16.28
N GLY A 675 -4.56 -7.23 -17.44
CA GLY A 675 -5.38 -8.41 -17.75
C GLY A 675 -6.70 -8.44 -17.00
N LYS A 676 -7.19 -9.64 -16.63
CA LYS A 676 -8.43 -9.79 -15.85
C LYS A 676 -8.16 -9.38 -14.41
N ILE A 677 -9.02 -8.51 -13.86
CA ILE A 677 -9.01 -8.12 -12.45
C ILE A 677 -10.44 -8.22 -11.94
N GLU A 678 -10.61 -8.73 -10.73
CA GLU A 678 -11.90 -8.92 -10.11
C GLU A 678 -11.74 -8.50 -8.66
N SER A 679 -12.55 -7.53 -8.22
CA SER A 679 -12.41 -7.02 -6.87
C SER A 679 -12.94 -8.00 -5.84
N SER A 680 -12.50 -7.86 -4.59
CA SER A 680 -13.29 -8.35 -3.47
C SER A 680 -14.68 -7.67 -3.44
N TRP A 681 -15.64 -8.33 -2.80
CA TRP A 681 -16.93 -7.70 -2.48
C TRP A 681 -16.72 -6.73 -1.31
N ARG A 682 -17.17 -5.47 -1.47
CA ARG A 682 -16.94 -4.37 -0.52
C ARG A 682 -18.27 -3.75 -0.08
N HIS A 683 -18.37 -3.36 1.18
CA HIS A 683 -19.54 -2.70 1.77
C HIS A 683 -19.60 -1.21 1.45
#